data_AF-D8P2Z0-F1
#
_entry.id   AF-D8P2Z0-F1
#
_cell.length_a   1.000
_cell.length_b   1.000
_cell.length_c   1.000
_cell.angle_alpha   90.00
_cell.angle_beta   90.00
_cell.angle_gamma   90.00
#
_symmetry.space_group_name_H-M   'P 1'
#
loop_
_entity.id
_entity.type
_entity.pdbx_description
1 polymer ?
#
loop_
_entity_poly.entity_id
_entity_poly.type
_entity_poly.pdbx_seq_one_letter_code
_entity_poly.pdbx_strand_id
1 'polypeptide(L)'
;MRAHTLYRAISAAVLLTLSSTQVLAQTQVSTTQYAYDTVGNLTQITDPRGLVTTFSYDALGRRTQVQGPPAVPGGAAPMTVFNYDGQDRVRQVTDPRSLVTTYTVDGLGNTTRQQSPDTGTSNATYDVAGNLTRRTDARGKITRYRYDAVNRMTHAVFASGTPIAFTYDGGKHPEPNDIGHLTHISDESGQTRWRFNGFGNVVRKTQSTTANGETKKQVVAYAYGTSGSSTGHVTSMTYPSSSVIGYSYDAGGRIAGLTLTTANGSVALLSNIQYQPFGKPAGWTWGNGTAYTRSFDLSGRLTQFPLGATSGTGATPNGLSRTVNYDAASRITAYTHADTSGSTGSSTAATANQTFGYDDQGRLISYLPGSSSQSYSYDANGNRTGQTIGGSSYTQTVDPASNRQTASTGPTPTKNSYDAAGNQIGDGSTTYSYSDRGRLASVTKNGTTTNYLYNGLDQRVVKSGSNVPTGAVRYVYDEAGHLIGEYDQSGNAIQETVYLGDTPIATVKNGTAYYIYADQIDTPRVITDTNNLMVWRWDQTDPFGATLPDENPTSLGAFTYNLRFPGQVYDAETGKHYNVNRDYDSASGRYIQSDPIGLNGGQWSTYAYAGGNPVSLSDPSGLTVAISGHVAGGPIGNYWTTPSSYHFGIALIPDNPGDFPNRTGWAQDGNNIVATVGGQPSGSFGNGNLETRWNYPGDAIANGLQIEIVPTPKGMTDTEFINRIIKAAKCYKNNKPYSRPDIGNGYMAPGKYNSNSYVSGVIRAAGGTPPNIASPKFMAPGYGNPLPIDGCSCSK
;
A
#
# COMPACT_ATOMS: atom_id res chain seq x y z
N MET A 1 24.93 -29.64 70.28
CA MET A 1 24.71 -31.06 69.94
C MET A 1 24.07 -31.11 68.54
N ARG A 2 24.35 -32.14 67.72
CA ARG A 2 23.58 -32.69 66.56
C ARG A 2 22.80 -31.70 65.64
N ALA A 3 22.88 -31.72 64.31
CA ALA A 3 23.54 -32.62 63.34
C ALA A 3 23.69 -31.83 61.99
N HIS A 4 24.79 -31.94 61.21
CA HIS A 4 24.98 -32.85 60.05
C HIS A 4 23.96 -32.69 58.89
N THR A 5 24.27 -32.70 57.59
CA THR A 5 25.48 -32.44 56.73
C THR A 5 24.96 -32.32 55.25
N LEU A 6 25.70 -32.20 54.14
CA LEU A 6 27.12 -32.37 53.76
C LEU A 6 27.48 -31.47 52.53
N TYR A 7 28.74 -31.55 52.10
CA TYR A 7 29.41 -30.92 50.95
C TYR A 7 28.86 -31.33 49.55
N ARG A 8 29.14 -30.52 48.52
CA ARG A 8 30.16 -30.88 47.48
C ARG A 8 30.60 -29.70 46.60
N ALA A 9 31.91 -29.50 46.52
CA ALA A 9 32.56 -28.79 45.43
C ALA A 9 33.16 -29.81 44.46
N ILE A 10 32.70 -29.83 43.20
CA ILE A 10 33.28 -30.63 42.11
C ILE A 10 33.26 -29.78 40.82
N SER A 11 34.43 -29.66 40.20
CA SER A 11 34.71 -29.33 38.78
C SER A 11 33.90 -28.23 38.09
N ALA A 12 34.53 -27.07 37.88
CA ALA A 12 35.14 -26.63 36.61
C ALA A 12 34.72 -27.29 35.25
N ALA A 13 33.46 -27.73 35.08
CA ALA A 13 33.02 -28.53 33.94
C ALA A 13 31.64 -28.13 33.39
N VAL A 14 31.20 -26.88 33.60
CA VAL A 14 29.95 -26.32 33.04
C VAL A 14 30.16 -24.93 32.42
N LEU A 15 31.36 -24.67 31.88
CA LEU A 15 31.73 -23.39 31.26
C LEU A 15 32.20 -23.55 29.80
N LEU A 16 31.72 -24.59 29.10
CA LEU A 16 32.25 -24.95 27.77
C LEU A 16 31.24 -25.68 26.84
N THR A 17 29.94 -25.39 26.97
CA THR A 17 28.87 -25.91 26.07
C THR A 17 27.81 -24.86 25.71
N LEU A 18 28.24 -23.64 25.37
CA LEU A 18 27.43 -22.67 24.60
C LEU A 18 28.13 -22.33 23.27
N SER A 19 28.50 -23.37 22.53
CA SER A 19 28.94 -23.28 21.13
C SER A 19 27.73 -23.12 20.20
N SER A 20 26.96 -22.06 20.40
CA SER A 20 26.10 -21.48 19.36
C SER A 20 26.53 -20.03 19.18
N THR A 21 26.96 -19.66 17.98
CA THR A 21 27.33 -18.29 17.67
C THR A 21 26.08 -17.42 17.70
N GLN A 22 25.87 -16.72 18.81
CA GLN A 22 25.07 -15.50 18.80
C GLN A 22 25.81 -14.49 17.91
N VAL A 23 25.47 -14.51 16.62
CA VAL A 23 25.77 -13.43 15.71
C VAL A 23 25.15 -12.18 16.33
N LEU A 24 26.00 -11.24 16.75
CA LEU A 24 25.56 -9.97 17.31
C LEU A 24 24.60 -9.34 16.31
N ALA A 25 23.32 -9.19 16.70
CA ALA A 25 22.29 -8.58 15.85
C ALA A 25 22.79 -7.21 15.42
N GLN A 26 23.10 -7.06 14.14
CA GLN A 26 24.05 -6.05 13.70
C GLN A 26 23.46 -4.64 13.87
N THR A 27 23.93 -3.92 14.90
CA THR A 27 23.43 -2.59 15.28
C THR A 27 23.89 -1.52 14.28
N GLN A 28 23.32 -1.55 13.07
CA GLN A 28 23.55 -0.53 12.07
C GLN A 28 22.72 0.70 12.41
N VAL A 29 23.34 1.63 13.17
CA VAL A 29 22.77 2.94 13.48
C VAL A 29 22.84 3.81 12.22
N SER A 30 21.92 3.57 11.30
CA SER A 30 21.77 4.30 10.04
C SER A 30 21.24 5.71 10.30
N THR A 31 22.15 6.63 10.61
CA THR A 31 21.80 8.03 10.88
C THR A 31 21.30 8.73 9.62
N THR A 32 20.29 9.57 9.78
CA THR A 32 19.76 10.46 8.73
C THR A 32 19.80 11.87 9.28
N GLN A 33 20.33 12.81 8.50
CA GLN A 33 20.52 14.19 8.94
C GLN A 33 19.55 15.10 8.18
N TYR A 34 18.92 16.02 8.91
CA TYR A 34 17.96 16.98 8.40
C TYR A 34 18.49 18.38 8.74
N ALA A 35 18.68 19.23 7.74
CA ALA A 35 19.06 20.63 7.93
C ALA A 35 17.87 21.54 7.60
N TYR A 36 17.75 22.63 8.35
CA TYR A 36 16.63 23.57 8.25
C TYR A 36 17.13 25.01 8.10
N ASP A 37 16.32 25.87 7.49
CA ASP A 37 16.56 27.31 7.50
C ASP A 37 16.11 27.97 8.82
N THR A 38 16.30 29.29 8.93
CA THR A 38 15.97 30.08 10.11
C THR A 38 14.47 30.23 10.40
N VAL A 39 13.59 29.77 9.50
CA VAL A 39 12.12 29.76 9.69
C VAL A 39 11.53 28.33 9.74
N GLY A 40 12.39 27.31 9.74
CA GLY A 40 12.04 25.91 9.93
C GLY A 40 11.69 25.14 8.65
N ASN A 41 12.02 25.66 7.46
CA ASN A 41 11.88 24.90 6.22
C ASN A 41 13.03 23.89 6.10
N LEU A 42 12.73 22.66 5.67
CA LEU A 42 13.71 21.57 5.50
C LEU A 42 14.55 21.81 4.23
N THR A 43 15.78 22.31 4.36
CA THR A 43 16.65 22.67 3.22
C THR A 43 17.52 21.53 2.71
N GLN A 44 17.84 20.55 3.57
CA GLN A 44 18.68 19.41 3.21
C GLN A 44 18.27 18.12 3.94
N ILE A 45 18.33 17.01 3.23
CA ILE A 45 18.34 15.65 3.76
C ILE A 45 19.67 15.00 3.36
N THR A 46 20.37 14.42 4.33
CA THR A 46 21.52 13.53 4.09
C THR A 46 21.18 12.13 4.58
N ASP A 47 21.27 11.14 3.70
CA ASP A 47 20.97 9.74 4.01
C ASP A 47 22.16 8.99 4.65
N PRO A 48 22.01 7.74 5.11
CA PRO A 48 23.10 6.98 5.74
C PRO A 48 24.26 6.60 4.82
N ARG A 49 24.15 6.83 3.50
CA ARG A 49 25.25 6.68 2.53
C ARG A 49 26.06 7.98 2.39
N GLY A 50 25.62 9.06 3.06
CA GLY A 50 26.18 10.40 2.92
C GLY A 50 25.66 11.14 1.69
N LEU A 51 24.64 10.62 1.01
CA LEU A 51 24.08 11.24 -0.19
C LEU A 51 23.03 12.28 0.16
N VAL A 52 23.00 13.34 -0.62
CA VAL A 52 22.30 14.59 -0.30
C VAL A 52 21.15 14.85 -1.27
N THR A 53 20.00 15.18 -0.71
CA THR A 53 18.87 15.81 -1.41
C THR A 53 18.68 17.22 -0.84
N THR A 54 18.61 18.23 -1.69
CA THR A 54 18.40 19.64 -1.29
C THR A 54 17.05 20.18 -1.76
N PHE A 55 16.58 21.22 -1.07
CA PHE A 55 15.28 21.85 -1.29
C PHE A 55 15.42 23.37 -1.29
N SER A 56 15.03 24.00 -2.40
CA SER A 56 15.02 25.47 -2.53
C SER A 56 13.62 26.02 -2.25
N TYR A 57 13.56 27.20 -1.66
CA TYR A 57 12.31 27.87 -1.26
C TYR A 57 12.25 29.30 -1.80
N ASP A 58 11.04 29.84 -1.99
CA ASP A 58 10.82 31.28 -2.21
C ASP A 58 10.61 32.06 -0.89
N ALA A 59 10.45 33.38 -1.02
CA ALA A 59 10.25 34.28 0.13
C ALA A 59 8.91 34.07 0.88
N LEU A 60 8.02 33.20 0.39
CA LEU A 60 6.79 32.79 1.07
C LEU A 60 6.93 31.42 1.75
N GLY A 61 8.11 30.80 1.71
CA GLY A 61 8.35 29.45 2.25
C GLY A 61 7.79 28.34 1.36
N ARG A 62 7.49 28.61 0.09
CA ARG A 62 7.00 27.61 -0.87
C ARG A 62 8.20 27.00 -1.60
N ARG A 63 8.24 25.67 -1.71
CA ARG A 63 9.42 24.96 -2.21
C ARG A 63 9.49 25.01 -3.75
N THR A 64 10.38 25.85 -4.27
CA THR A 64 10.59 26.06 -5.71
C THR A 64 11.38 24.94 -6.38
N GLN A 65 12.25 24.22 -5.67
CA GLN A 65 13.08 23.15 -6.26
C GLN A 65 13.29 21.95 -5.32
N VAL A 66 13.51 20.79 -5.93
CA VAL A 66 14.08 19.59 -5.30
C VAL A 66 15.26 19.16 -6.16
N GLN A 67 16.43 18.91 -5.56
CA GLN A 67 17.58 18.33 -6.25
C GLN A 67 18.04 17.07 -5.52
N GLY A 68 17.99 15.92 -6.17
CA GLY A 68 18.48 14.65 -5.62
C GLY A 68 19.97 14.41 -5.90
N PRO A 69 20.56 13.33 -5.36
CA PRO A 69 21.92 12.95 -5.71
C PRO A 69 22.01 12.57 -7.20
N PRO A 70 23.16 12.84 -7.86
CA PRO A 70 23.41 12.33 -9.21
C PRO A 70 23.35 10.80 -9.20
N ALA A 71 23.01 10.17 -10.33
CA ALA A 71 22.93 8.71 -10.39
C ALA A 71 24.30 8.02 -10.19
N VAL A 72 25.38 8.71 -10.54
CA VAL A 72 26.77 8.29 -10.32
C VAL A 72 27.59 9.44 -9.75
N PRO A 73 28.65 9.18 -8.96
CA PRO A 73 29.50 10.24 -8.42
C PRO A 73 30.08 11.15 -9.52
N GLY A 74 29.93 12.46 -9.36
CA GLY A 74 30.34 13.46 -10.35
C GLY A 74 29.43 13.59 -11.59
N GLY A 75 28.35 12.82 -11.69
CA GLY A 75 27.34 12.95 -12.73
C GLY A 75 26.40 14.16 -12.55
N ALA A 76 25.47 14.33 -13.49
CA ALA A 76 24.41 15.33 -13.37
C ALA A 76 23.39 14.93 -12.27
N ALA A 77 23.09 15.88 -11.38
CA ALA A 77 22.09 15.74 -10.33
C ALA A 77 20.68 16.01 -10.88
N PRO A 78 19.69 15.12 -10.66
CA PRO A 78 18.31 15.34 -11.10
C PRO A 78 17.68 16.51 -10.33
N MET A 79 17.07 17.45 -11.04
CA MET A 79 16.38 18.60 -10.45
C MET A 79 14.93 18.66 -10.92
N THR A 80 14.01 18.85 -9.98
CA THR A 80 12.60 19.17 -10.25
C THR A 80 12.33 20.62 -9.85
N VAL A 81 11.60 21.36 -10.67
CA VAL A 81 11.23 22.76 -10.42
C VAL A 81 9.71 22.88 -10.31
N PHE A 82 9.25 23.61 -9.29
CA PHE A 82 7.84 23.89 -9.01
C PHE A 82 7.58 25.39 -9.18
N ASN A 83 6.68 25.77 -10.08
CA ASN A 83 6.20 27.16 -10.18
C ASN A 83 4.79 27.25 -9.61
N TYR A 84 4.57 28.25 -8.77
CA TYR A 84 3.32 28.50 -8.06
C TYR A 84 2.49 29.60 -8.74
N ASP A 85 1.21 29.66 -8.42
CA ASP A 85 0.35 30.81 -8.71
C ASP A 85 0.34 31.84 -7.56
N GLY A 86 -0.55 32.83 -7.64
CA GLY A 86 -0.78 33.85 -6.61
C GLY A 86 -1.70 33.40 -5.46
N GLN A 87 -2.03 32.11 -5.38
CA GLN A 87 -2.81 31.48 -4.30
C GLN A 87 -2.04 30.28 -3.70
N ASP A 88 -0.72 30.27 -3.85
CA ASP A 88 0.23 29.28 -3.31
C ASP A 88 0.02 27.83 -3.81
N ARG A 89 -0.69 27.65 -4.93
CA ARG A 89 -0.91 26.34 -5.58
C ARG A 89 0.13 26.08 -6.66
N VAL A 90 0.54 24.82 -6.82
CA VAL A 90 1.46 24.41 -7.89
C VAL A 90 0.75 24.54 -9.25
N ARG A 91 1.25 25.46 -10.08
CA ARG A 91 0.74 25.72 -11.43
C ARG A 91 1.52 24.94 -12.50
N GLN A 92 2.76 24.59 -12.22
CA GLN A 92 3.65 23.87 -13.13
C GLN A 92 4.68 23.05 -12.36
N VAL A 93 4.96 21.85 -12.85
CA VAL A 93 6.12 21.04 -12.47
C VAL A 93 6.96 20.81 -13.73
N THR A 94 8.25 21.09 -13.64
CA THR A 94 9.25 20.71 -14.64
C THR A 94 10.13 19.62 -14.03
N ASP A 95 10.20 18.47 -14.70
CA ASP A 95 10.89 17.28 -14.19
C ASP A 95 12.41 17.28 -14.53
N PRO A 96 13.19 16.30 -14.02
CA PRO A 96 14.62 16.17 -14.33
C PRO A 96 15.00 15.97 -15.80
N ARG A 97 14.03 15.68 -16.69
CA ARG A 97 14.19 15.66 -18.15
C ARG A 97 13.74 16.95 -18.84
N SER A 98 13.40 17.99 -18.08
CA SER A 98 12.80 19.23 -18.55
C SER A 98 11.44 19.05 -19.23
N LEU A 99 10.74 17.93 -19.00
CA LEU A 99 9.36 17.76 -19.44
C LEU A 99 8.44 18.53 -18.47
N VAL A 100 7.39 19.13 -19.01
CA VAL A 100 6.57 20.12 -18.29
C VAL A 100 5.14 19.64 -18.14
N THR A 101 4.70 19.43 -16.89
CA THR A 101 3.29 19.26 -16.54
C THR A 101 2.73 20.60 -16.04
N THR A 102 1.59 21.04 -16.56
CA THR A 102 0.92 22.30 -16.14
C THR A 102 -0.49 22.05 -15.62
N TYR A 103 -0.92 22.92 -14.72
CA TYR A 103 -2.23 22.92 -14.09
C TYR A 103 -2.89 24.29 -14.26
N THR A 104 -4.16 24.28 -14.68
CA THR A 104 -5.06 25.44 -14.61
C THR A 104 -6.06 25.16 -13.51
N VAL A 105 -6.26 26.15 -12.64
CA VAL A 105 -7.07 26.06 -11.43
C VAL A 105 -8.11 27.17 -11.43
N ASP A 106 -9.27 26.92 -10.84
CA ASP A 106 -10.31 27.94 -10.65
C ASP A 106 -10.07 28.79 -9.38
N GLY A 107 -10.98 29.73 -9.10
CA GLY A 107 -10.91 30.59 -7.92
C GLY A 107 -11.11 29.86 -6.58
N LEU A 108 -11.59 28.60 -6.59
CA LEU A 108 -11.83 27.79 -5.39
C LEU A 108 -10.67 26.84 -5.07
N GLY A 109 -9.82 26.51 -6.05
CA GLY A 109 -8.70 25.57 -5.90
C GLY A 109 -8.75 24.35 -6.80
N ASN A 110 -9.82 24.17 -7.58
CA ASN A 110 -10.02 22.93 -8.34
C ASN A 110 -9.25 22.98 -9.67
N THR A 111 -8.54 21.89 -10.00
CA THR A 111 -7.76 21.75 -11.24
C THR A 111 -8.67 21.55 -12.46
N THR A 112 -9.16 22.64 -13.04
CA THR A 112 -10.03 22.64 -14.22
C THR A 112 -9.34 22.14 -15.50
N ARG A 113 -8.00 22.15 -15.56
CA ARG A 113 -7.25 21.57 -16.69
C ARG A 113 -5.85 21.14 -16.27
N GLN A 114 -5.39 20.01 -16.81
CA GLN A 114 -4.02 19.53 -16.71
C GLN A 114 -3.47 19.32 -18.13
N GLN A 115 -2.21 19.72 -18.36
CA GLN A 115 -1.41 19.25 -19.49
C GLN A 115 -0.28 18.40 -18.94
N SER A 116 -0.15 17.17 -19.43
CA SER A 116 0.97 16.28 -19.15
C SER A 116 1.62 15.86 -20.48
N PRO A 117 2.95 15.73 -20.53
CA PRO A 117 3.64 15.07 -21.64
C PRO A 117 3.25 13.59 -21.76
N ASP A 118 2.91 12.95 -20.63
CA ASP A 118 2.58 11.53 -20.57
C ASP A 118 1.11 11.24 -20.87
N THR A 119 0.18 12.09 -20.42
CA THR A 119 -1.28 11.87 -20.56
C THR A 119 -2.03 12.90 -21.42
N GLY A 120 -1.31 13.80 -22.08
CA GLY A 120 -1.89 14.83 -22.95
C GLY A 120 -2.63 15.92 -22.16
N THR A 121 -3.66 16.52 -22.77
CA THR A 121 -4.53 17.48 -22.07
C THR A 121 -5.75 16.77 -21.50
N SER A 122 -5.99 16.90 -20.20
CA SER A 122 -7.29 16.59 -19.59
C SER A 122 -7.95 17.83 -19.01
N ASN A 123 -9.28 17.86 -19.01
CA ASN A 123 -10.10 18.99 -18.53
C ASN A 123 -11.14 18.48 -17.52
N ALA A 124 -11.48 19.33 -16.56
CA ALA A 124 -12.42 19.03 -15.50
C ALA A 124 -13.38 20.21 -15.24
N THR A 125 -14.60 19.90 -14.82
CA THR A 125 -15.53 20.90 -14.26
C THR A 125 -16.03 20.43 -12.91
N TYR A 126 -16.29 21.38 -12.02
CA TYR A 126 -16.68 21.15 -10.63
C TYR A 126 -18.02 21.82 -10.34
N ASP A 127 -18.70 21.41 -9.28
CA ASP A 127 -19.84 22.16 -8.74
C ASP A 127 -19.40 23.17 -7.67
N VAL A 128 -20.36 23.90 -7.10
CA VAL A 128 -20.13 24.92 -6.06
C VAL A 128 -19.65 24.36 -4.71
N ALA A 129 -19.65 23.03 -4.53
CA ALA A 129 -19.10 22.35 -3.36
C ALA A 129 -17.70 21.75 -3.62
N GLY A 130 -17.17 21.87 -4.85
CA GLY A 130 -15.89 21.30 -5.26
C GLY A 130 -15.97 19.87 -5.77
N ASN A 131 -17.16 19.29 -5.95
CA ASN A 131 -17.28 17.91 -6.47
C ASN A 131 -17.00 17.90 -7.99
N LEU A 132 -16.22 16.93 -8.48
CA LEU A 132 -15.87 16.77 -9.90
C LEU A 132 -17.11 16.36 -10.73
N THR A 133 -17.79 17.29 -11.39
CA THR A 133 -19.02 16.97 -12.17
C THR A 133 -18.74 16.37 -13.55
N ARG A 134 -17.59 16.67 -14.16
CA ARG A 134 -17.17 16.10 -15.45
C ARG A 134 -15.65 16.07 -15.56
N ARG A 135 -15.11 14.97 -16.10
CA ARG A 135 -13.74 14.88 -16.61
C ARG A 135 -13.77 14.64 -18.12
N THR A 136 -12.74 15.08 -18.83
CA THR A 136 -12.52 14.75 -20.25
C THR A 136 -11.03 14.54 -20.46
N ASP A 137 -10.66 13.36 -20.95
CA ASP A 137 -9.26 12.98 -21.16
C ASP A 137 -8.73 13.41 -22.54
N ALA A 138 -7.44 13.15 -22.79
CA ALA A 138 -6.79 13.48 -24.06
C ALA A 138 -7.29 12.63 -25.26
N ARG A 139 -7.98 11.51 -25.00
CA ARG A 139 -8.66 10.70 -26.04
C ARG A 139 -10.02 11.30 -26.42
N GLY A 140 -10.43 12.40 -25.77
CA GLY A 140 -11.73 13.03 -25.92
C GLY A 140 -12.86 12.29 -25.19
N LYS A 141 -12.56 11.27 -24.38
CA LYS A 141 -13.57 10.51 -23.65
C LYS A 141 -14.08 11.33 -22.47
N ILE A 142 -15.40 11.39 -22.32
CA ILE A 142 -16.08 12.19 -21.30
C ILE A 142 -16.64 11.26 -20.22
N THR A 143 -16.27 11.51 -18.98
CA THR A 143 -16.95 10.97 -17.80
C THR A 143 -17.73 12.09 -17.11
N ARG A 144 -18.98 11.83 -16.72
CA ARG A 144 -19.82 12.73 -15.94
C ARG A 144 -20.15 12.06 -14.62
N TYR A 145 -19.96 12.75 -13.51
CA TYR A 145 -20.24 12.21 -12.18
C TYR A 145 -21.49 12.86 -11.60
N ARG A 146 -22.12 12.19 -10.63
CA ARG A 146 -23.27 12.70 -9.89
C ARG A 146 -23.07 12.43 -8.41
N TYR A 147 -23.53 13.36 -7.59
CA TYR A 147 -23.42 13.31 -6.14
C TYR A 147 -24.81 13.44 -5.51
N ASP A 148 -24.97 12.99 -4.28
CA ASP A 148 -26.16 13.29 -3.47
C ASP A 148 -26.01 14.62 -2.71
N ALA A 149 -27.02 14.99 -1.92
CA ALA A 149 -27.04 16.24 -1.15
C ALA A 149 -26.02 16.30 0.00
N VAL A 150 -25.26 15.23 0.25
CA VAL A 150 -24.16 15.17 1.23
C VAL A 150 -22.83 14.80 0.55
N ASN A 151 -22.67 15.18 -0.71
CA ASN A 151 -21.46 15.05 -1.54
C ASN A 151 -20.95 13.62 -1.74
N ARG A 152 -21.80 12.59 -1.61
CA ARG A 152 -21.40 11.20 -1.91
C ARG A 152 -21.63 10.88 -3.38
N MET A 153 -20.59 10.42 -4.09
CA MET A 153 -20.71 10.08 -5.53
C MET A 153 -21.71 8.94 -5.75
N THR A 154 -22.85 9.22 -6.37
CA THR A 154 -23.88 8.23 -6.71
C THR A 154 -23.69 7.62 -8.09
N HIS A 155 -23.02 8.29 -9.03
CA HIS A 155 -22.82 7.77 -10.39
C HIS A 155 -21.50 8.23 -11.01
N ALA A 156 -20.92 7.38 -11.87
CA ALA A 156 -19.95 7.75 -12.90
C ALA A 156 -20.48 7.27 -14.26
N VAL A 157 -20.74 8.21 -15.16
CA VAL A 157 -21.39 7.98 -16.46
C VAL A 157 -20.42 8.28 -17.59
N PHE A 158 -20.09 7.26 -18.38
CA PHE A 158 -19.14 7.33 -19.49
C PHE A 158 -19.86 7.71 -20.81
N ALA A 159 -19.09 8.00 -21.87
CA ALA A 159 -19.65 8.30 -23.18
C ALA A 159 -20.16 7.03 -23.90
N SER A 160 -19.61 5.87 -23.57
CA SER A 160 -20.01 4.54 -24.03
C SER A 160 -19.80 3.49 -22.93
N GLY A 161 -20.53 2.36 -23.00
CA GLY A 161 -20.49 1.30 -21.99
C GLY A 161 -21.43 1.50 -20.80
N THR A 162 -21.32 0.64 -19.79
CA THR A 162 -22.18 0.64 -18.60
C THR A 162 -21.71 1.70 -17.59
N PRO A 163 -22.57 2.61 -17.10
CA PRO A 163 -22.21 3.54 -16.04
C PRO A 163 -22.03 2.81 -14.70
N ILE A 164 -21.16 3.33 -13.84
CA ILE A 164 -21.15 2.91 -12.43
C ILE A 164 -22.27 3.66 -11.71
N ALA A 165 -23.06 2.96 -10.91
CA ALA A 165 -23.99 3.55 -9.94
C ALA A 165 -23.69 3.00 -8.54
N PHE A 166 -23.63 3.90 -7.56
CA PHE A 166 -23.34 3.66 -6.16
C PHE A 166 -24.60 3.96 -5.33
N THR A 167 -25.06 2.97 -4.57
CA THR A 167 -26.27 3.06 -3.74
C THR A 167 -25.88 3.04 -2.26
N TYR A 168 -25.98 4.21 -1.63
CA TYR A 168 -25.84 4.37 -0.19
C TYR A 168 -27.17 4.11 0.53
N ASP A 169 -27.09 3.85 1.84
CA ASP A 169 -28.25 3.78 2.76
C ASP A 169 -29.34 2.77 2.34
N GLY A 170 -29.01 1.76 1.52
CA GLY A 170 -29.94 0.77 0.96
C GLY A 170 -30.89 1.31 -0.12
N GLY A 171 -30.78 2.59 -0.48
CA GLY A 171 -31.53 3.22 -1.56
C GLY A 171 -33.05 3.15 -1.39
N LYS A 172 -33.72 2.44 -2.30
CA LYS A 172 -35.19 2.30 -2.28
C LYS A 172 -35.70 1.25 -1.27
N HIS A 173 -34.84 0.37 -0.79
CA HIS A 173 -35.19 -0.73 0.10
C HIS A 173 -34.16 -0.83 1.24
N PRO A 174 -34.11 0.18 2.13
CA PRO A 174 -33.19 0.23 3.26
C PRO A 174 -33.47 -0.88 4.27
N GLU A 175 -32.42 -1.52 4.77
CA GLU A 175 -32.48 -2.42 5.93
C GLU A 175 -31.73 -1.82 7.14
N PRO A 176 -31.95 -2.30 8.37
CA PRO A 176 -31.66 -1.52 9.59
C PRO A 176 -30.22 -1.04 9.78
N ASN A 177 -29.24 -1.72 9.19
CA ASN A 177 -27.81 -1.39 9.29
C ASN A 177 -27.23 -0.81 7.98
N ASP A 178 -28.07 -0.46 7.01
CA ASP A 178 -27.62 0.03 5.70
C ASP A 178 -27.26 1.54 5.75
N ILE A 179 -27.84 2.31 6.68
CA ILE A 179 -27.72 3.77 6.80
C ILE A 179 -26.27 4.18 7.11
N GLY A 180 -25.75 5.15 6.36
CA GLY A 180 -24.37 5.64 6.47
C GLY A 180 -23.38 4.89 5.58
N HIS A 181 -23.76 3.75 5.02
CA HIS A 181 -22.86 2.84 4.30
C HIS A 181 -23.11 2.83 2.79
N LEU A 182 -22.07 2.51 2.02
CA LEU A 182 -22.21 2.07 0.62
C LEU A 182 -22.73 0.63 0.63
N THR A 183 -23.95 0.42 0.14
CA THR A 183 -24.63 -0.88 0.23
C THR A 183 -24.57 -1.68 -1.06
N HIS A 184 -24.47 -1.01 -2.21
CA HIS A 184 -24.52 -1.64 -3.51
C HIS A 184 -23.82 -0.79 -4.58
N ILE A 185 -23.18 -1.48 -5.53
CA ILE A 185 -22.67 -0.94 -6.78
C ILE A 185 -23.27 -1.76 -7.93
N SER A 186 -23.67 -1.10 -9.01
CA SER A 186 -23.81 -1.73 -10.33
C SER A 186 -22.84 -1.12 -11.33
N ASP A 187 -22.22 -1.95 -12.18
CA ASP A 187 -21.14 -1.58 -13.09
C ASP A 187 -21.09 -2.52 -14.32
N GLU A 188 -20.06 -2.36 -15.16
CA GLU A 188 -19.81 -3.17 -16.37
C GLU A 188 -19.68 -4.69 -16.12
N SER A 189 -19.26 -5.12 -14.93
CA SER A 189 -19.11 -6.53 -14.59
C SER A 189 -20.42 -7.17 -14.10
N GLY A 190 -21.33 -6.34 -13.58
CA GLY A 190 -22.58 -6.75 -12.96
C GLY A 190 -22.89 -5.92 -11.71
N GLN A 191 -22.82 -6.54 -10.53
CA GLN A 191 -23.15 -5.89 -9.26
C GLN A 191 -22.30 -6.37 -8.09
N THR A 192 -21.97 -5.48 -7.15
CA THR A 192 -21.42 -5.84 -5.82
C THR A 192 -22.36 -5.29 -4.73
N ARG A 193 -22.70 -6.10 -3.72
CA ARG A 193 -23.58 -5.71 -2.60
C ARG A 193 -22.94 -6.07 -1.25
N TRP A 194 -23.07 -5.17 -0.28
CA TRP A 194 -22.65 -5.36 1.11
C TRP A 194 -23.85 -5.56 2.03
N ARG A 195 -23.59 -6.12 3.21
CA ARG A 195 -24.50 -6.19 4.35
C ARG A 195 -23.73 -5.98 5.64
N PHE A 196 -24.33 -5.25 6.58
CA PHE A 196 -23.69 -4.81 7.80
C PHE A 196 -24.38 -5.39 9.05
N ASN A 197 -23.64 -5.59 10.13
CA ASN A 197 -24.22 -5.80 11.46
C ASN A 197 -24.52 -4.46 12.16
N GLY A 198 -25.11 -4.49 13.35
CA GLY A 198 -25.43 -3.29 14.14
C GLY A 198 -24.22 -2.48 14.66
N PHE A 199 -23.00 -2.88 14.32
CA PHE A 199 -21.76 -2.14 14.58
C PHE A 199 -21.14 -1.55 13.28
N GLY A 200 -21.81 -1.66 12.14
CA GLY A 200 -21.29 -1.18 10.84
C GLY A 200 -20.22 -2.07 10.20
N ASN A 201 -19.99 -3.28 10.73
CA ASN A 201 -19.05 -4.23 10.16
C ASN A 201 -19.69 -5.03 9.02
N VAL A 202 -18.97 -5.22 7.91
CA VAL A 202 -19.41 -6.02 6.76
C VAL A 202 -19.54 -7.49 7.16
N VAL A 203 -20.75 -8.02 7.26
CA VAL A 203 -20.99 -9.46 7.50
C VAL A 203 -21.15 -10.26 6.21
N ARG A 204 -21.41 -9.60 5.06
CA ARG A 204 -21.45 -10.26 3.76
C ARG A 204 -21.16 -9.31 2.61
N LYS A 205 -20.22 -9.71 1.73
CA LYS A 205 -20.02 -9.18 0.39
C LYS A 205 -20.62 -10.16 -0.61
N THR A 206 -21.34 -9.68 -1.62
CA THR A 206 -21.92 -10.51 -2.67
C THR A 206 -21.68 -9.86 -4.02
N GLN A 207 -20.87 -10.51 -4.85
CA GLN A 207 -20.50 -10.04 -6.17
C GLN A 207 -21.16 -10.94 -7.23
N SER A 208 -21.97 -10.34 -8.09
CA SER A 208 -22.72 -11.01 -9.16
C SER A 208 -22.14 -10.59 -10.50
N THR A 209 -21.41 -11.47 -11.19
CA THR A 209 -20.74 -11.15 -12.46
C THR A 209 -21.21 -12.03 -13.63
N THR A 210 -21.41 -11.38 -14.77
CA THR A 210 -21.84 -12.03 -16.02
C THR A 210 -20.64 -12.26 -16.93
N ALA A 211 -20.46 -13.50 -17.38
CA ALA A 211 -19.43 -13.88 -18.36
C ALA A 211 -20.03 -14.91 -19.33
N ASN A 212 -19.77 -14.76 -20.63
CA ASN A 212 -20.24 -15.68 -21.68
C ASN A 212 -21.77 -15.96 -21.66
N GLY A 213 -22.56 -14.98 -21.20
CA GLY A 213 -24.02 -15.08 -21.03
C GLY A 213 -24.48 -15.58 -19.65
N GLU A 214 -23.58 -16.14 -18.83
CA GLU A 214 -23.90 -16.68 -17.51
C GLU A 214 -23.58 -15.69 -16.38
N THR A 215 -24.58 -15.32 -15.58
CA THR A 215 -24.40 -14.62 -14.30
C THR A 215 -24.15 -15.64 -13.18
N LYS A 216 -23.05 -15.50 -12.44
CA LYS A 216 -22.77 -16.25 -11.20
C LYS A 216 -22.64 -15.30 -10.02
N LYS A 217 -22.84 -15.81 -8.80
CA LYS A 217 -22.74 -15.04 -7.56
C LYS A 217 -21.63 -15.61 -6.70
N GLN A 218 -20.59 -14.83 -6.45
CA GLN A 218 -19.59 -15.12 -5.44
C GLN A 218 -19.91 -14.38 -4.15
N VAL A 219 -19.81 -15.08 -3.02
CA VAL A 219 -20.21 -14.58 -1.71
C VAL A 219 -19.06 -14.76 -0.73
N VAL A 220 -18.62 -13.65 -0.14
CA VAL A 220 -17.71 -13.66 1.03
C VAL A 220 -18.56 -13.30 2.24
N ALA A 221 -18.47 -14.07 3.32
CA ALA A 221 -19.16 -13.75 4.58
C ALA A 221 -18.17 -13.66 5.74
N TYR A 222 -18.49 -12.83 6.73
CA TYR A 222 -17.62 -12.57 7.87
C TYR A 222 -18.42 -12.70 9.18
N ALA A 223 -17.87 -13.45 10.13
CA ALA A 223 -18.33 -13.45 11.52
C ALA A 223 -17.38 -12.59 12.37
N TYR A 224 -17.92 -11.98 13.42
CA TYR A 224 -17.16 -11.13 14.35
C TYR A 224 -17.31 -11.63 15.78
N GLY A 225 -16.23 -11.56 16.56
CA GLY A 225 -16.26 -11.90 17.98
C GLY A 225 -17.00 -10.84 18.80
N THR A 226 -17.66 -11.29 19.87
CA THR A 226 -18.50 -10.46 20.75
C THR A 226 -18.09 -10.52 22.22
N SER A 227 -17.03 -11.26 22.54
CA SER A 227 -16.51 -11.44 23.89
C SER A 227 -15.02 -11.79 23.90
N GLY A 228 -14.33 -11.46 25.00
CA GLY A 228 -12.91 -11.75 25.18
C GLY A 228 -12.01 -11.11 24.11
N SER A 229 -10.90 -11.77 23.78
CA SER A 229 -9.88 -11.30 22.84
C SER A 229 -10.34 -11.16 21.39
N SER A 230 -11.49 -11.70 21.01
CA SER A 230 -12.02 -11.58 19.64
C SER A 230 -13.05 -10.44 19.47
N THR A 231 -13.35 -9.68 20.53
CA THR A 231 -14.39 -8.63 20.52
C THR A 231 -14.13 -7.59 19.43
N GLY A 232 -15.00 -7.55 18.41
CA GLY A 232 -14.89 -6.63 17.27
C GLY A 232 -13.98 -7.13 16.12
N HIS A 233 -13.19 -8.18 16.33
CA HIS A 233 -12.33 -8.79 15.32
C HIS A 233 -13.05 -9.87 14.51
N VAL A 234 -12.56 -10.18 13.30
CA VAL A 234 -13.15 -11.20 12.40
C VAL A 234 -12.84 -12.61 12.92
N THR A 235 -13.83 -13.31 13.46
CA THR A 235 -13.68 -14.69 13.95
C THR A 235 -13.78 -15.74 12.84
N SER A 236 -14.40 -15.42 11.71
CA SER A 236 -14.27 -16.25 10.50
C SER A 236 -14.50 -15.48 9.20
N MET A 237 -13.86 -15.95 8.13
CA MET A 237 -14.16 -15.59 6.74
C MET A 237 -14.65 -16.85 6.00
N THR A 238 -15.88 -16.84 5.51
CA THR A 238 -16.42 -17.85 4.59
C THR A 238 -16.16 -17.41 3.16
N TYR A 239 -15.49 -18.27 2.39
CA TYR A 239 -15.15 -18.08 1.00
C TYR A 239 -16.30 -18.58 0.09
N PRO A 240 -16.39 -18.12 -1.17
CA PRO A 240 -17.41 -18.57 -2.11
C PRO A 240 -17.46 -20.09 -2.38
N SER A 241 -16.38 -20.86 -2.20
CA SER A 241 -16.43 -22.34 -2.19
C SER A 241 -17.25 -22.95 -1.04
N SER A 242 -17.72 -22.12 -0.09
CA SER A 242 -18.19 -22.48 1.25
C SER A 242 -17.10 -23.00 2.21
N SER A 243 -15.82 -22.96 1.81
CA SER A 243 -14.71 -23.12 2.76
C SER A 243 -14.68 -21.98 3.77
N VAL A 244 -14.30 -22.26 5.01
CA VAL A 244 -14.28 -21.27 6.11
C VAL A 244 -12.90 -21.22 6.73
N ILE A 245 -12.31 -20.03 6.80
CA ILE A 245 -11.14 -19.74 7.63
C ILE A 245 -11.65 -19.18 8.96
N GLY A 246 -11.49 -19.94 10.04
CA GLY A 246 -11.70 -19.47 11.41
C GLY A 246 -10.42 -18.88 11.99
N TYR A 247 -10.54 -17.79 12.76
CA TYR A 247 -9.44 -17.09 13.40
C TYR A 247 -9.56 -17.16 14.92
N SER A 248 -8.47 -17.50 15.61
CA SER A 248 -8.35 -17.40 17.07
C SER A 248 -7.47 -16.20 17.47
N TYR A 249 -7.66 -15.68 18.68
CA TYR A 249 -7.04 -14.42 19.12
C TYR A 249 -6.34 -14.53 20.48
N ASP A 250 -5.11 -14.05 20.57
CA ASP A 250 -4.31 -13.99 21.80
C ASP A 250 -4.84 -12.91 22.78
N ALA A 251 -4.29 -12.87 23.99
CA ALA A 251 -4.73 -11.92 25.01
C ALA A 251 -4.49 -10.43 24.65
N GLY A 252 -3.74 -10.15 23.58
CA GLY A 252 -3.52 -8.81 23.02
C GLY A 252 -4.36 -8.49 21.78
N GLY A 253 -5.30 -9.37 21.39
CA GLY A 253 -6.15 -9.17 20.19
C GLY A 253 -5.43 -9.47 18.86
N ARG A 254 -4.27 -10.13 18.89
CA ARG A 254 -3.53 -10.57 17.68
C ARG A 254 -3.95 -11.99 17.30
N ILE A 255 -3.83 -12.34 16.03
CA ILE A 255 -4.26 -13.66 15.52
C ILE A 255 -3.30 -14.75 16.06
N ALA A 256 -3.83 -15.69 16.84
CA ALA A 256 -3.08 -16.78 17.47
C ALA A 256 -2.99 -18.05 16.60
N GLY A 257 -3.94 -18.22 15.67
CA GLY A 257 -4.01 -19.37 14.76
C GLY A 257 -5.19 -19.28 13.77
N LEU A 258 -5.09 -20.05 12.69
CA LEU A 258 -6.10 -20.18 11.64
C LEU A 258 -6.51 -21.65 11.49
N THR A 259 -7.82 -21.88 11.27
CA THR A 259 -8.40 -23.20 10.98
C THR A 259 -9.14 -23.15 9.66
N LEU A 260 -8.81 -24.02 8.72
CA LEU A 260 -9.57 -24.24 7.48
C LEU A 260 -10.64 -25.30 7.74
N THR A 261 -11.89 -24.99 7.41
CA THR A 261 -13.00 -25.95 7.36
C THR A 261 -13.51 -26.06 5.94
N THR A 262 -13.63 -27.27 5.43
CA THR A 262 -14.17 -27.58 4.09
C THR A 262 -15.23 -28.69 4.20
N ALA A 263 -15.82 -29.11 3.08
CA ALA A 263 -16.67 -30.30 3.03
C ALA A 263 -15.96 -31.59 3.51
N ASN A 264 -14.62 -31.63 3.50
CA ASN A 264 -13.81 -32.75 3.96
C ASN A 264 -13.50 -32.71 5.47
N GLY A 265 -13.98 -31.68 6.19
CA GLY A 265 -13.73 -31.47 7.62
C GLY A 265 -12.85 -30.25 7.94
N SER A 266 -12.45 -30.13 9.21
CA SER A 266 -11.64 -29.01 9.73
C SER A 266 -10.20 -29.42 10.00
N VAL A 267 -9.25 -28.59 9.56
CA VAL A 267 -7.81 -28.74 9.81
C VAL A 267 -7.22 -27.41 10.27
N ALA A 268 -6.19 -27.44 11.11
CA ALA A 268 -5.39 -26.25 11.37
C ALA A 268 -4.65 -25.84 10.08
N LEU A 269 -4.52 -24.53 9.81
CA LEU A 269 -3.57 -23.98 8.86
C LEU A 269 -2.36 -23.38 9.57
N LEU A 270 -2.62 -22.67 10.68
CA LEU A 270 -1.63 -21.97 11.47
C LEU A 270 -1.90 -22.15 12.96
N SER A 271 -0.84 -22.38 13.72
CA SER A 271 -0.84 -22.39 15.18
C SER A 271 0.48 -21.81 15.70
N ASN A 272 0.59 -21.59 17.01
CA ASN A 272 1.80 -21.08 17.66
C ASN A 272 2.36 -19.78 17.04
N ILE A 273 1.50 -18.88 16.54
CA ILE A 273 1.95 -17.68 15.84
C ILE A 273 2.75 -16.78 16.80
N GLN A 274 4.01 -16.55 16.47
CA GLN A 274 4.92 -15.66 17.20
C GLN A 274 4.97 -14.31 16.50
N TYR A 275 5.05 -13.24 17.28
CA TYR A 275 5.10 -11.86 16.80
C TYR A 275 6.39 -11.19 17.26
N GLN A 276 6.92 -10.28 16.44
CA GLN A 276 7.86 -9.26 16.92
C GLN A 276 7.14 -8.38 17.95
N PRO A 277 7.85 -7.74 18.92
CA PRO A 277 7.22 -6.89 19.93
C PRO A 277 6.30 -5.80 19.34
N PHE A 278 6.69 -5.24 18.18
CA PHE A 278 5.97 -4.16 17.48
C PHE A 278 5.94 -4.38 15.95
N GLY A 279 5.77 -5.62 15.46
CA GLY A 279 5.91 -5.89 14.01
C GLY A 279 5.31 -7.20 13.49
N LYS A 280 5.56 -7.47 12.18
CA LYS A 280 5.05 -8.63 11.43
C LYS A 280 5.36 -9.97 12.14
N PRO A 281 4.54 -11.02 11.95
CA PRO A 281 4.76 -12.33 12.56
C PRO A 281 6.18 -12.89 12.33
N ALA A 282 6.83 -13.25 13.43
CA ALA A 282 8.18 -13.81 13.51
C ALA A 282 8.23 -15.33 13.29
N GLY A 283 7.09 -16.01 13.32
CA GLY A 283 7.02 -17.44 13.01
C GLY A 283 5.67 -18.06 13.36
N TRP A 284 5.50 -19.33 13.02
CA TRP A 284 4.30 -20.13 13.28
C TRP A 284 4.58 -21.61 13.07
N THR A 285 3.62 -22.46 13.43
CA THR A 285 3.57 -23.87 13.02
C THR A 285 2.47 -24.06 11.99
N TRP A 286 2.84 -24.56 10.80
CA TRP A 286 1.91 -24.93 9.73
C TRP A 286 0.98 -26.08 10.15
N GLY A 287 -0.14 -26.25 9.46
CA GLY A 287 -1.11 -27.32 9.70
C GLY A 287 -0.56 -28.75 9.57
N ASN A 288 0.55 -28.94 8.85
CA ASN A 288 1.28 -30.21 8.77
C ASN A 288 2.31 -30.42 9.91
N GLY A 289 2.33 -29.54 10.91
CA GLY A 289 3.29 -29.58 12.03
C GLY A 289 4.66 -28.96 11.73
N THR A 290 4.93 -28.51 10.50
CA THR A 290 6.22 -27.90 10.14
C THR A 290 6.34 -26.51 10.77
N ALA A 291 7.43 -26.27 11.51
CA ALA A 291 7.74 -24.95 12.05
C ALA A 291 8.34 -24.02 10.98
N TYR A 292 7.85 -22.79 10.93
CA TYR A 292 8.32 -21.72 10.07
C TYR A 292 8.74 -20.52 10.93
N THR A 293 9.98 -20.06 10.76
CA THR A 293 10.57 -18.98 11.56
C THR A 293 11.16 -17.92 10.63
N ARG A 294 10.90 -16.65 10.93
CA ARG A 294 11.43 -15.47 10.24
C ARG A 294 12.28 -14.66 11.21
N SER A 295 13.57 -14.53 10.91
CA SER A 295 14.49 -13.68 11.67
C SER A 295 14.38 -12.24 11.20
N PHE A 296 14.36 -11.30 12.14
CA PHE A 296 14.35 -9.87 11.88
C PHE A 296 15.50 -9.19 12.64
N ASP A 297 15.99 -8.06 12.14
CA ASP A 297 16.89 -7.19 12.91
C ASP A 297 16.14 -6.22 13.83
N LEU A 298 16.89 -5.40 14.57
CA LEU A 298 16.32 -4.38 15.48
C LEU A 298 15.61 -3.23 14.73
N SER A 299 15.74 -3.16 13.41
CA SER A 299 14.97 -2.27 12.52
C SER A 299 13.75 -2.98 11.92
N GLY A 300 13.40 -4.18 12.39
CA GLY A 300 12.25 -4.94 11.88
C GLY A 300 12.36 -5.30 10.40
N ARG A 301 13.57 -5.33 9.82
CA ARG A 301 13.83 -5.79 8.45
C ARG A 301 14.01 -7.30 8.46
N LEU A 302 13.43 -8.03 7.50
CA LEU A 302 13.47 -9.48 7.43
C LEU A 302 14.90 -9.94 7.06
N THR A 303 15.68 -10.42 8.02
CA THR A 303 17.07 -10.84 7.78
C THR A 303 17.19 -12.30 7.38
N GLN A 304 16.24 -13.18 7.74
CA GLN A 304 16.28 -14.58 7.33
C GLN A 304 14.89 -15.23 7.26
N PHE A 305 14.67 -16.08 6.27
CA PHE A 305 13.49 -16.97 6.21
C PHE A 305 13.82 -18.26 5.44
N PRO A 306 13.21 -19.41 5.82
CA PRO A 306 13.36 -20.64 5.06
C PRO A 306 12.60 -20.57 3.72
N LEU A 307 13.05 -21.40 2.78
CA LEU A 307 12.37 -21.79 1.56
C LEU A 307 12.03 -23.29 1.68
N GLY A 308 10.90 -23.73 1.13
CA GLY A 308 10.42 -25.11 1.24
C GLY A 308 11.39 -26.16 0.64
N ALA A 309 11.17 -27.44 0.97
CA ALA A 309 12.05 -28.53 0.52
C ALA A 309 11.99 -28.78 -0.99
N THR A 310 13.17 -28.84 -1.62
CA THR A 310 13.36 -29.38 -2.96
C THR A 310 13.37 -30.91 -2.99
N SER A 311 13.49 -31.58 -1.84
CA SER A 311 13.42 -33.05 -1.70
C SER A 311 13.19 -33.48 -0.24
N GLY A 312 12.62 -34.67 -0.05
CA GLY A 312 12.42 -35.31 1.27
C GLY A 312 10.99 -35.18 1.82
N THR A 313 10.65 -36.02 2.80
CA THR A 313 9.32 -36.08 3.42
C THR A 313 9.39 -35.96 4.95
N GLY A 314 8.67 -34.98 5.51
CA GLY A 314 8.42 -34.85 6.95
C GLY A 314 9.58 -34.31 7.81
N ALA A 315 9.20 -33.80 8.99
CA ALA A 315 10.03 -33.35 10.13
C ALA A 315 11.11 -32.27 9.89
N THR A 316 11.96 -32.34 8.86
CA THR A 316 13.07 -31.38 8.63
C THR A 316 13.22 -30.98 7.14
N PRO A 317 12.31 -30.16 6.56
CA PRO A 317 12.22 -29.97 5.12
C PRO A 317 12.22 -28.48 4.70
N ASN A 318 13.19 -27.68 5.16
CA ASN A 318 13.44 -26.32 4.65
C ASN A 318 14.68 -26.37 3.75
N GLY A 319 14.48 -26.62 2.44
CA GLY A 319 15.52 -27.04 1.50
C GLY A 319 16.68 -26.06 1.35
N LEU A 320 16.38 -24.77 1.42
CA LEU A 320 17.34 -23.70 1.62
C LEU A 320 16.79 -22.73 2.68
N SER A 321 17.65 -22.07 3.43
CA SER A 321 17.34 -20.85 4.18
C SER A 321 17.92 -19.65 3.45
N ARG A 322 17.11 -18.62 3.18
CA ARG A 322 17.52 -17.36 2.58
C ARG A 322 17.83 -16.34 3.68
N THR A 323 19.06 -15.83 3.66
CA THR A 323 19.49 -14.65 4.40
C THR A 323 19.42 -13.44 3.48
N VAL A 324 18.79 -12.35 3.95
CA VAL A 324 18.67 -11.08 3.24
C VAL A 324 19.70 -10.11 3.81
N ASN A 325 20.57 -9.60 2.94
CA ASN A 325 21.69 -8.74 3.30
C ASN A 325 21.37 -7.29 2.90
N TYR A 326 21.68 -6.33 3.77
CA TYR A 326 21.29 -4.93 3.65
C TYR A 326 22.51 -3.99 3.63
N ASP A 327 22.38 -2.83 2.97
CA ASP A 327 23.30 -1.70 3.16
C ASP A 327 22.80 -0.69 4.21
N ALA A 328 23.59 0.37 4.42
CA ALA A 328 23.27 1.44 5.37
C ALA A 328 21.97 2.19 5.06
N ALA A 329 21.53 2.24 3.79
CA ALA A 329 20.24 2.81 3.40
C ALA A 329 19.10 1.77 3.43
N SER A 330 19.30 0.62 4.07
CA SER A 330 18.36 -0.51 4.10
C SER A 330 17.99 -1.08 2.72
N ARG A 331 18.83 -0.88 1.70
CA ARG A 331 18.66 -1.50 0.37
C ARG A 331 19.20 -2.93 0.40
N ILE A 332 18.50 -3.87 -0.24
CA ILE A 332 18.86 -5.29 -0.22
C ILE A 332 20.02 -5.54 -1.20
N THR A 333 21.21 -5.80 -0.69
CA THR A 333 22.44 -5.96 -1.49
C THR A 333 22.70 -7.40 -1.95
N ALA A 334 22.22 -8.40 -1.21
CA ALA A 334 22.32 -9.79 -1.61
C ALA A 334 21.28 -10.70 -0.95
N TYR A 335 20.92 -11.79 -1.63
CA TYR A 335 20.39 -12.99 -1.00
C TYR A 335 21.51 -14.04 -0.93
N THR A 336 21.85 -14.45 0.28
CA THR A 336 22.77 -15.57 0.54
C THR A 336 21.98 -16.75 1.10
N HIS A 337 22.36 -17.98 0.76
CA HIS A 337 21.63 -19.18 1.15
C HIS A 337 22.48 -20.14 1.99
N ALA A 338 21.81 -20.91 2.84
CA ALA A 338 22.33 -22.10 3.50
C ALA A 338 21.40 -23.29 3.20
N ASP A 339 21.91 -24.51 3.15
CA ASP A 339 21.09 -25.72 3.01
C ASP A 339 20.53 -26.24 4.35
N THR A 340 19.85 -27.39 4.31
CA THR A 340 19.26 -28.07 5.49
C THR A 340 20.27 -28.46 6.57
N SER A 341 21.58 -28.52 6.27
CA SER A 341 22.63 -28.74 7.26
C SER A 341 23.16 -27.44 7.88
N GLY A 342 22.68 -26.27 7.41
CA GLY A 342 23.22 -24.96 7.74
C GLY A 342 24.45 -24.57 6.91
N SER A 343 24.83 -25.37 5.91
CA SER A 343 26.00 -25.07 5.08
C SER A 343 25.69 -24.04 4.00
N THR A 344 26.42 -22.92 4.03
CA THR A 344 26.43 -21.90 2.97
C THR A 344 27.38 -22.25 1.81
N GLY A 345 28.17 -23.32 1.96
CA GLY A 345 29.22 -23.73 1.03
C GLY A 345 28.87 -24.88 0.08
N SER A 346 27.65 -25.43 0.16
CA SER A 346 27.20 -26.45 -0.79
C SER A 346 26.88 -25.85 -2.17
N SER A 347 27.01 -26.64 -3.23
CA SER A 347 26.75 -26.20 -4.61
C SER A 347 25.32 -25.68 -4.79
N THR A 348 24.33 -26.31 -4.16
CA THR A 348 22.92 -25.88 -4.18
C THR A 348 22.75 -24.49 -3.55
N ALA A 349 23.34 -24.26 -2.36
CA ALA A 349 23.28 -22.96 -1.69
C ALA A 349 24.04 -21.88 -2.49
N ALA A 350 25.25 -22.20 -2.97
CA ALA A 350 26.07 -21.28 -3.76
C ALA A 350 25.41 -20.86 -5.07
N THR A 351 24.74 -21.77 -5.78
CA THR A 351 24.05 -21.49 -7.06
C THR A 351 22.83 -20.57 -6.85
N ALA A 352 22.11 -20.71 -5.73
CA ALA A 352 20.93 -19.91 -5.43
C ALA A 352 21.25 -18.44 -5.05
N ASN A 353 22.51 -18.12 -4.74
CA ASN A 353 22.94 -16.79 -4.31
C ASN A 353 22.73 -15.73 -5.39
N GLN A 354 22.35 -14.53 -4.95
CA GLN A 354 22.00 -13.38 -5.81
C GLN A 354 22.60 -12.11 -5.21
N THR A 355 23.26 -11.29 -6.03
CA THR A 355 23.79 -9.97 -5.64
C THR A 355 23.10 -8.85 -6.41
N PHE A 356 22.89 -7.71 -5.75
CA PHE A 356 22.14 -6.56 -6.26
C PHE A 356 22.99 -5.28 -6.17
N GLY A 357 23.16 -4.60 -7.30
CA GLY A 357 23.87 -3.32 -7.40
C GLY A 357 22.90 -2.18 -7.70
N TYR A 358 23.07 -1.04 -7.01
CA TYR A 358 22.19 0.13 -7.11
C TYR A 358 22.97 1.38 -7.50
N ASP A 359 22.29 2.32 -8.15
CA ASP A 359 22.80 3.67 -8.34
C ASP A 359 22.61 4.53 -7.07
N ASP A 360 23.14 5.76 -7.10
CA ASP A 360 23.08 6.66 -5.95
C ASP A 360 21.64 7.18 -5.67
N GLN A 361 20.76 7.16 -6.68
CA GLN A 361 19.32 7.41 -6.52
C GLN A 361 18.55 6.22 -5.93
N GLY A 362 19.20 5.07 -5.71
CA GLY A 362 18.58 3.88 -5.11
C GLY A 362 17.92 2.93 -6.11
N ARG A 363 18.10 3.14 -7.41
CA ARG A 363 17.52 2.34 -8.49
C ARG A 363 18.42 1.16 -8.81
N LEU A 364 17.85 -0.01 -9.09
CA LEU A 364 18.62 -1.24 -9.32
C LEU A 364 19.29 -1.21 -10.70
N ILE A 365 20.62 -1.21 -10.73
CA ILE A 365 21.45 -1.19 -11.95
C ILE A 365 22.17 -2.50 -12.24
N SER A 366 22.23 -3.45 -11.30
CA SER A 366 22.84 -4.76 -11.52
C SER A 366 22.16 -5.88 -10.73
N TYR A 367 22.08 -7.05 -11.35
CA TYR A 367 21.61 -8.31 -10.75
C TYR A 367 22.53 -9.45 -11.18
N LEU A 368 23.09 -10.16 -10.20
CA LEU A 368 24.08 -11.22 -10.40
C LEU A 368 23.63 -12.51 -9.67
N PRO A 369 22.78 -13.34 -10.28
CA PRO A 369 22.55 -14.73 -9.86
C PRO A 369 23.73 -15.64 -10.25
N GLY A 370 23.79 -16.85 -9.69
CA GLY A 370 24.82 -17.84 -10.03
C GLY A 370 24.83 -18.35 -11.48
N SER A 371 23.85 -18.00 -12.32
CA SER A 371 23.65 -18.53 -13.68
C SER A 371 23.93 -17.54 -14.82
N SER A 372 23.88 -16.23 -14.56
CA SER A 372 23.96 -15.18 -15.58
C SER A 372 24.21 -13.81 -14.92
N SER A 373 24.49 -12.79 -15.72
CA SER A 373 24.54 -11.40 -15.24
C SER A 373 23.48 -10.53 -15.93
N GLN A 374 22.89 -9.60 -15.18
CA GLN A 374 22.07 -8.52 -15.73
C GLN A 374 22.54 -7.15 -15.22
N SER A 375 22.31 -6.14 -16.05
CA SER A 375 22.42 -4.74 -15.65
C SER A 375 21.35 -3.88 -16.33
N TYR A 376 21.11 -2.70 -15.76
CA TYR A 376 20.07 -1.77 -16.20
C TYR A 376 20.62 -0.35 -16.18
N SER A 377 20.26 0.45 -17.19
CA SER A 377 20.54 1.89 -17.23
C SER A 377 19.24 2.69 -17.25
N TYR A 378 19.28 3.93 -16.74
CA TYR A 378 18.12 4.80 -16.60
C TYR A 378 18.41 6.24 -17.03
N ASP A 379 17.38 6.98 -17.43
CA ASP A 379 17.44 8.43 -17.59
C ASP A 379 17.24 9.19 -16.25
N ALA A 380 17.17 10.52 -16.30
CA ALA A 380 16.99 11.36 -15.10
C ALA A 380 15.62 11.22 -14.42
N ASN A 381 14.60 10.67 -15.10
CA ASN A 381 13.26 10.45 -14.57
C ASN A 381 13.04 9.01 -14.05
N GLY A 382 14.02 8.11 -14.24
CA GLY A 382 13.90 6.69 -13.88
C GLY A 382 13.28 5.82 -14.98
N ASN A 383 13.17 6.30 -16.22
CA ASN A 383 12.85 5.39 -17.32
C ASN A 383 14.07 4.51 -17.62
N ARG A 384 13.89 3.19 -17.71
CA ARG A 384 14.95 2.28 -18.17
C ARG A 384 15.30 2.65 -19.62
N THR A 385 16.57 2.89 -19.90
CA THR A 385 17.11 3.24 -21.24
C THR A 385 17.90 2.09 -21.88
N GLY A 386 18.32 1.11 -21.08
CA GLY A 386 18.99 -0.09 -21.57
C GLY A 386 18.99 -1.22 -20.54
N GLN A 387 19.30 -2.42 -21.03
CA GLN A 387 19.43 -3.63 -20.23
C GLN A 387 20.50 -4.53 -20.83
N THR A 388 21.36 -5.13 -20.01
CA THR A 388 22.27 -6.19 -20.43
C THR A 388 21.80 -7.52 -19.85
N ILE A 389 21.87 -8.62 -20.60
CA ILE A 389 21.65 -9.99 -20.11
C ILE A 389 22.76 -10.88 -20.67
N GLY A 390 23.52 -11.56 -19.80
CA GLY A 390 24.61 -12.46 -20.22
C GLY A 390 25.67 -11.80 -21.10
N GLY A 391 25.94 -10.50 -20.86
CA GLY A 391 26.82 -9.67 -21.69
C GLY A 391 26.20 -9.09 -22.96
N SER A 392 25.05 -9.61 -23.42
CA SER A 392 24.31 -9.04 -24.56
C SER A 392 23.56 -7.78 -24.16
N SER A 393 23.82 -6.65 -24.83
CA SER A 393 23.23 -5.35 -24.51
C SER A 393 22.01 -5.04 -25.39
N TYR A 394 20.96 -4.50 -24.77
CA TYR A 394 19.66 -4.18 -25.36
C TYR A 394 19.24 -2.75 -25.02
N THR A 395 18.52 -2.11 -25.95
CA THR A 395 18.14 -0.69 -25.87
C THR A 395 16.65 -0.57 -25.57
N GLN A 396 16.32 0.25 -24.57
CA GLN A 396 14.95 0.62 -24.22
C GLN A 396 14.73 2.06 -24.71
N THR A 397 14.15 2.23 -25.90
CA THR A 397 13.99 3.56 -26.51
C THR A 397 12.85 4.30 -25.83
N VAL A 398 13.16 5.41 -25.16
CA VAL A 398 12.16 6.32 -24.57
C VAL A 398 11.92 7.48 -25.53
N ASP A 399 10.68 7.91 -25.67
CA ASP A 399 10.29 9.12 -26.40
C ASP A 399 11.05 10.35 -25.82
N PRO A 400 11.71 11.20 -26.61
CA PRO A 400 12.34 12.42 -26.07
C PRO A 400 11.32 13.38 -25.43
N ALA A 401 10.06 13.39 -25.88
CA ALA A 401 9.03 14.33 -25.44
C ALA A 401 8.13 13.80 -24.30
N SER A 402 8.29 12.55 -23.85
CA SER A 402 7.51 11.96 -22.75
C SER A 402 8.29 10.86 -22.01
N ASN A 403 7.69 10.24 -20.99
CA ASN A 403 8.22 9.06 -20.30
C ASN A 403 7.81 7.73 -20.98
N ARG A 404 7.11 7.78 -22.13
CA ARG A 404 6.65 6.61 -22.90
C ARG A 404 7.84 5.85 -23.51
N GLN A 405 7.86 4.51 -23.41
CA GLN A 405 8.88 3.69 -24.07
C GLN A 405 8.36 3.28 -25.45
N THR A 406 8.99 3.74 -26.53
CA THR A 406 8.54 3.49 -27.92
C THR A 406 9.05 2.17 -28.50
N ALA A 407 10.15 1.61 -27.99
CA ALA A 407 10.66 0.31 -28.42
C ALA A 407 11.54 -0.40 -27.38
N SER A 408 11.70 -1.73 -27.54
CA SER A 408 12.78 -2.52 -26.92
C SER A 408 13.49 -3.38 -27.95
N THR A 409 14.77 -3.66 -27.73
CA THR A 409 15.48 -4.79 -28.36
C THR A 409 15.68 -5.93 -27.36
N GLY A 410 16.21 -7.08 -27.81
CA GLY A 410 16.48 -8.24 -26.96
C GLY A 410 15.58 -9.45 -27.25
N PRO A 411 15.42 -10.38 -26.28
CA PRO A 411 14.69 -11.64 -26.48
C PRO A 411 13.20 -11.46 -26.81
N THR A 412 12.59 -10.41 -26.27
CA THR A 412 11.20 -10.00 -26.51
C THR A 412 11.18 -8.54 -26.99
N PRO A 413 11.53 -8.28 -28.26
CA PRO A 413 11.61 -6.92 -28.79
C PRO A 413 10.22 -6.35 -29.04
N THR A 414 10.02 -5.07 -28.72
CA THR A 414 8.71 -4.41 -28.82
C THR A 414 8.76 -3.14 -29.67
N LYS A 415 7.63 -2.80 -30.27
CA LYS A 415 7.36 -1.54 -30.99
C LYS A 415 6.06 -0.98 -30.43
N ASN A 416 6.19 -0.10 -29.46
CA ASN A 416 5.08 0.33 -28.62
C ASN A 416 4.35 1.52 -29.23
N SER A 417 3.04 1.40 -29.36
CA SER A 417 2.14 2.50 -29.72
C SER A 417 1.25 2.86 -28.54
N TYR A 418 0.88 4.13 -28.42
CA TYR A 418 0.13 4.69 -27.30
C TYR A 418 -1.06 5.49 -27.80
N ASP A 419 -2.15 5.52 -27.02
CA ASP A 419 -3.22 6.47 -27.23
C ASP A 419 -2.85 7.89 -26.72
N ALA A 420 -3.76 8.84 -26.89
CA ALA A 420 -3.54 10.22 -26.49
C ALA A 420 -3.42 10.40 -24.96
N ALA A 421 -4.04 9.53 -24.15
CA ALA A 421 -3.96 9.54 -22.69
C ALA A 421 -2.76 8.75 -22.13
N GLY A 422 -1.94 8.12 -22.99
CA GLY A 422 -0.73 7.43 -22.57
C GLY A 422 -0.91 5.96 -22.20
N ASN A 423 -2.02 5.34 -22.61
CA ASN A 423 -2.17 3.89 -22.48
C ASN A 423 -1.52 3.21 -23.69
N GLN A 424 -0.70 2.18 -23.47
CA GLN A 424 -0.09 1.40 -24.55
C GLN A 424 -1.16 0.61 -25.31
N ILE A 425 -1.42 0.94 -26.57
CA ILE A 425 -2.41 0.28 -27.44
C ILE A 425 -1.81 -0.83 -28.32
N GLY A 426 -0.48 -0.94 -28.39
CA GLY A 426 0.19 -2.03 -29.09
C GLY A 426 1.65 -2.23 -28.66
N ASP A 427 2.20 -3.43 -28.85
CA ASP A 427 3.62 -3.76 -28.66
C ASP A 427 4.32 -4.32 -29.93
N GLY A 428 3.58 -4.44 -31.04
CA GLY A 428 4.04 -5.04 -32.30
C GLY A 428 3.61 -6.50 -32.52
N SER A 429 3.20 -7.22 -31.46
CA SER A 429 2.63 -8.57 -31.51
C SER A 429 1.22 -8.65 -30.91
N THR A 430 0.88 -7.71 -30.04
CA THR A 430 -0.33 -7.65 -29.22
C THR A 430 -0.99 -6.29 -29.41
N THR A 431 -2.32 -6.27 -29.50
CA THR A 431 -3.15 -5.06 -29.51
C THR A 431 -3.91 -4.96 -28.18
N TYR A 432 -3.95 -3.78 -27.59
CA TYR A 432 -4.56 -3.50 -26.29
C TYR A 432 -5.68 -2.45 -26.46
N SER A 433 -6.89 -2.75 -26.00
CA SER A 433 -8.06 -1.86 -26.12
C SER A 433 -8.55 -1.41 -24.76
N TYR A 434 -8.72 -0.09 -24.57
CA TYR A 434 -9.11 0.50 -23.30
C TYR A 434 -10.55 1.01 -23.32
N SER A 435 -11.28 0.82 -22.22
CA SER A 435 -12.61 1.39 -22.03
C SER A 435 -12.56 2.91 -21.87
N ASP A 436 -13.74 3.54 -21.85
CA ASP A 436 -13.88 4.97 -21.54
C ASP A 436 -13.39 5.30 -20.13
N ARG A 437 -13.34 4.32 -19.21
CA ARG A 437 -12.71 4.42 -17.87
C ARG A 437 -11.19 4.51 -17.90
N GLY A 438 -10.56 4.17 -19.03
CA GLY A 438 -9.09 4.02 -19.14
C GLY A 438 -8.58 2.66 -18.67
N ARG A 439 -9.47 1.69 -18.38
CA ARG A 439 -9.07 0.33 -17.99
C ARG A 439 -8.90 -0.57 -19.21
N LEU A 440 -7.99 -1.52 -19.15
CA LEU A 440 -7.69 -2.45 -20.23
C LEU A 440 -8.88 -3.41 -20.44
N ALA A 441 -9.74 -3.12 -21.42
CA ALA A 441 -10.99 -3.84 -21.63
C ALA A 441 -10.81 -5.15 -22.41
N SER A 442 -9.87 -5.17 -23.36
CA SER A 442 -9.50 -6.39 -24.08
C SER A 442 -8.07 -6.35 -24.64
N VAL A 443 -7.54 -7.54 -24.90
CA VAL A 443 -6.26 -7.80 -25.56
C VAL A 443 -6.48 -8.75 -26.72
N THR A 444 -5.91 -8.46 -27.89
CA THR A 444 -5.87 -9.37 -29.04
C THR A 444 -4.42 -9.74 -29.37
N LYS A 445 -4.14 -11.04 -29.46
CA LYS A 445 -2.82 -11.59 -29.81
C LYS A 445 -3.00 -12.81 -30.70
N ASN A 446 -2.26 -12.89 -31.81
CA ASN A 446 -2.39 -13.95 -32.83
C ASN A 446 -3.85 -14.19 -33.28
N GLY A 447 -4.65 -13.13 -33.40
CA GLY A 447 -6.07 -13.20 -33.78
C GLY A 447 -7.04 -13.62 -32.66
N THR A 448 -6.54 -14.09 -31.52
CA THR A 448 -7.38 -14.48 -30.37
C THR A 448 -7.54 -13.30 -29.40
N THR A 449 -8.75 -13.09 -28.89
CA THR A 449 -9.09 -11.97 -27.99
C THR A 449 -9.50 -12.44 -26.60
N THR A 450 -8.88 -11.83 -25.59
CA THR A 450 -9.25 -11.94 -24.17
C THR A 450 -9.88 -10.62 -23.72
N ASN A 451 -10.93 -10.69 -22.92
CA ASN A 451 -11.70 -9.55 -22.43
C ASN A 451 -11.66 -9.53 -20.90
N TYR A 452 -11.75 -8.33 -20.31
CA TYR A 452 -11.71 -8.11 -18.88
C TYR A 452 -12.83 -7.16 -18.45
N LEU A 453 -13.41 -7.37 -17.27
CA LEU A 453 -14.43 -6.47 -16.70
C LEU A 453 -14.04 -6.07 -15.26
N TYR A 454 -14.25 -4.80 -14.95
CA TYR A 454 -13.85 -4.18 -13.69
C TYR A 454 -15.06 -3.72 -12.87
N ASN A 455 -15.06 -4.00 -11.57
CA ASN A 455 -16.13 -3.51 -10.70
C ASN A 455 -16.03 -1.98 -10.48
N GLY A 456 -17.01 -1.38 -9.81
CA GLY A 456 -16.99 0.04 -9.44
C GLY A 456 -15.96 0.42 -8.35
N LEU A 457 -15.11 -0.53 -7.91
CA LEU A 457 -13.92 -0.28 -7.09
C LEU A 457 -12.61 -0.47 -7.89
N ASP A 458 -12.73 -0.52 -9.24
CA ASP A 458 -11.63 -0.69 -10.19
C ASP A 458 -10.81 -1.99 -10.06
N GLN A 459 -11.34 -2.98 -9.34
CA GLN A 459 -10.81 -4.35 -9.30
C GLN A 459 -11.28 -5.15 -10.53
N ARG A 460 -10.38 -5.89 -11.17
CA ARG A 460 -10.73 -6.81 -12.28
C ARG A 460 -11.42 -8.04 -11.71
N VAL A 461 -12.68 -8.27 -12.07
CA VAL A 461 -13.52 -9.33 -11.48
C VAL A 461 -13.97 -10.40 -12.49
N VAL A 462 -13.76 -10.17 -13.79
CA VAL A 462 -13.92 -11.16 -14.86
C VAL A 462 -12.74 -11.07 -15.84
N LYS A 463 -12.31 -12.24 -16.33
CA LYS A 463 -11.47 -12.44 -17.51
C LYS A 463 -12.13 -13.52 -18.37
N SER A 464 -12.29 -13.32 -19.69
CA SER A 464 -12.93 -14.31 -20.58
C SER A 464 -12.42 -14.27 -22.01
N GLY A 465 -12.47 -15.42 -22.70
CA GLY A 465 -11.99 -15.56 -24.08
C GLY A 465 -11.81 -17.02 -24.47
N SER A 466 -11.65 -17.31 -25.77
CA SER A 466 -11.42 -18.69 -26.26
C SER A 466 -10.06 -19.27 -25.86
N ASN A 467 -9.13 -18.44 -25.42
CA ASN A 467 -7.85 -18.83 -24.81
C ASN A 467 -7.89 -18.95 -23.28
N VAL A 468 -9.03 -18.69 -22.63
CA VAL A 468 -9.21 -18.91 -21.19
C VAL A 468 -9.71 -20.35 -21.01
N PRO A 469 -8.92 -21.30 -20.43
CA PRO A 469 -9.28 -22.72 -20.46
C PRO A 469 -10.60 -23.06 -19.74
N THR A 470 -10.99 -22.24 -18.76
CA THR A 470 -12.25 -22.34 -18.03
C THR A 470 -13.40 -21.56 -18.69
N GLY A 471 -13.23 -21.03 -19.90
CA GLY A 471 -14.14 -20.13 -20.62
C GLY A 471 -14.18 -18.71 -20.05
N ALA A 472 -14.21 -18.61 -18.72
CA ALA A 472 -14.00 -17.39 -17.95
C ALA A 472 -13.32 -17.71 -16.61
N VAL A 473 -12.59 -16.73 -16.08
CA VAL A 473 -12.14 -16.68 -14.68
C VAL A 473 -12.84 -15.51 -14.00
N ARG A 474 -13.35 -15.73 -12.79
CA ARG A 474 -13.86 -14.69 -11.89
C ARG A 474 -12.89 -14.51 -10.73
N TYR A 475 -12.63 -13.26 -10.37
CA TYR A 475 -11.71 -12.89 -9.29
C TYR A 475 -12.51 -12.31 -8.13
N VAL A 476 -12.21 -12.74 -6.89
CA VAL A 476 -12.93 -12.31 -5.68
C VAL A 476 -11.95 -11.69 -4.69
N TYR A 477 -12.32 -10.53 -4.17
CA TYR A 477 -11.50 -9.73 -3.25
C TYR A 477 -12.18 -9.56 -1.89
N ASP A 478 -11.38 -9.59 -0.82
CA ASP A 478 -11.83 -9.25 0.54
C ASP A 478 -12.11 -7.75 0.71
N GLU A 479 -12.36 -7.27 1.94
CA GLU A 479 -12.55 -5.84 2.21
C GLU A 479 -11.24 -5.03 2.30
N ALA A 480 -10.07 -5.68 2.34
CA ALA A 480 -8.76 -5.01 2.30
C ALA A 480 -8.24 -4.82 0.86
N GLY A 481 -8.73 -5.61 -0.10
CA GLY A 481 -8.33 -5.60 -1.51
C GLY A 481 -7.45 -6.78 -1.93
N HIS A 482 -7.24 -7.77 -1.07
CA HIS A 482 -6.51 -8.99 -1.42
C HIS A 482 -7.30 -9.86 -2.40
N LEU A 483 -6.62 -10.49 -3.37
CA LEU A 483 -7.23 -11.51 -4.22
C LEU A 483 -7.35 -12.82 -3.43
N ILE A 484 -8.52 -13.07 -2.86
CA ILE A 484 -8.80 -14.26 -2.04
C ILE A 484 -9.31 -15.46 -2.85
N GLY A 485 -9.60 -15.32 -4.15
CA GLY A 485 -9.79 -16.50 -5.00
C GLY A 485 -10.09 -16.26 -6.48
N GLU A 486 -9.86 -17.32 -7.25
CA GLU A 486 -10.12 -17.46 -8.69
C GLU A 486 -11.14 -18.58 -8.91
N TYR A 487 -12.15 -18.35 -9.76
CA TYR A 487 -13.28 -19.26 -9.97
C TYR A 487 -13.60 -19.42 -11.46
N ASP A 488 -14.12 -20.58 -11.88
CA ASP A 488 -14.39 -20.91 -13.28
C ASP A 488 -15.65 -20.22 -13.88
N GLN A 489 -15.99 -20.54 -15.14
CA GLN A 489 -17.24 -20.06 -15.75
C GLN A 489 -18.50 -20.54 -14.99
N SER A 490 -18.47 -21.72 -14.40
CA SER A 490 -19.58 -22.29 -13.62
C SER A 490 -19.76 -21.65 -12.24
N GLY A 491 -18.70 -21.02 -11.70
CA GLY A 491 -18.62 -20.44 -10.35
C GLY A 491 -17.81 -21.25 -9.34
N ASN A 492 -17.27 -22.42 -9.72
CA ASN A 492 -16.49 -23.30 -8.84
C ASN A 492 -15.10 -22.71 -8.56
N ALA A 493 -14.54 -22.95 -7.38
CA ALA A 493 -13.19 -22.50 -7.04
C ALA A 493 -12.12 -23.22 -7.86
N ILE A 494 -11.25 -22.46 -8.53
CA ILE A 494 -10.00 -22.91 -9.13
C ILE A 494 -8.92 -22.92 -8.03
N GLN A 495 -8.84 -21.82 -7.28
CA GLN A 495 -7.99 -21.67 -6.10
C GLN A 495 -8.49 -20.54 -5.19
N GLU A 496 -8.28 -20.67 -3.89
CA GLU A 496 -8.62 -19.67 -2.87
C GLU A 496 -7.37 -19.35 -2.04
N THR A 497 -7.05 -18.08 -1.79
CA THR A 497 -5.81 -17.65 -1.13
C THR A 497 -6.11 -17.12 0.27
N VAL A 498 -5.36 -17.62 1.26
CA VAL A 498 -5.50 -17.30 2.68
C VAL A 498 -4.34 -16.41 3.13
N TYR A 499 -4.68 -15.36 3.86
CA TYR A 499 -3.75 -14.30 4.28
C TYR A 499 -3.64 -14.20 5.82
N LEU A 500 -2.50 -13.71 6.31
CA LEU A 500 -2.23 -13.37 7.71
C LEU A 500 -1.73 -11.91 7.75
N GLY A 501 -2.64 -10.97 7.95
CA GLY A 501 -2.40 -9.58 7.54
C GLY A 501 -2.28 -9.53 6.02
N ASP A 502 -1.24 -8.88 5.50
CA ASP A 502 -0.98 -8.80 4.06
C ASP A 502 -0.14 -9.98 3.53
N THR A 503 0.46 -10.79 4.42
CA THR A 503 1.25 -11.97 4.04
C THR A 503 0.32 -13.08 3.49
N PRO A 504 0.47 -13.55 2.24
CA PRO A 504 -0.21 -14.76 1.78
C PRO A 504 0.45 -16.00 2.42
N ILE A 505 -0.33 -16.82 3.13
CA ILE A 505 0.19 -17.96 3.92
C ILE A 505 -0.25 -19.32 3.39
N ALA A 506 -1.36 -19.43 2.65
CA ALA A 506 -1.76 -20.68 2.02
C ALA A 506 -2.60 -20.42 0.77
N THR A 507 -2.65 -21.39 -0.13
CA THR A 507 -3.69 -21.48 -1.17
C THR A 507 -4.41 -22.83 -1.07
N VAL A 508 -5.73 -22.81 -1.23
CA VAL A 508 -6.61 -23.97 -1.13
C VAL A 508 -7.08 -24.34 -2.53
N LYS A 509 -6.87 -25.60 -2.92
CA LYS A 509 -7.34 -26.19 -4.19
C LYS A 509 -8.03 -27.51 -3.90
N ASN A 510 -9.23 -27.72 -4.43
CA ASN A 510 -10.05 -28.92 -4.19
C ASN A 510 -10.24 -29.27 -2.70
N GLY A 511 -10.26 -28.26 -1.82
CA GLY A 511 -10.35 -28.42 -0.37
C GLY A 511 -9.03 -28.77 0.35
N THR A 512 -7.92 -28.95 -0.39
CA THR A 512 -6.58 -29.21 0.16
C THR A 512 -5.78 -27.90 0.25
N ALA A 513 -5.14 -27.66 1.40
CA ALA A 513 -4.27 -26.50 1.60
C ALA A 513 -2.82 -26.78 1.18
N TYR A 514 -2.21 -25.78 0.54
CA TYR A 514 -0.82 -25.72 0.12
C TYR A 514 -0.17 -24.48 0.77
N TYR A 515 0.99 -24.62 1.40
CA TYR A 515 1.57 -23.56 2.23
C TYR A 515 2.45 -22.62 1.41
N ILE A 516 2.29 -21.31 1.62
CA ILE A 516 2.99 -20.26 0.87
C ILE A 516 4.15 -19.72 1.71
N TYR A 517 5.33 -19.74 1.11
CA TYR A 517 6.54 -19.11 1.62
C TYR A 517 6.72 -17.77 0.91
N ALA A 518 6.40 -16.68 1.61
CA ALA A 518 6.50 -15.31 1.12
C ALA A 518 7.80 -14.61 1.57
N ASP A 519 8.27 -13.62 0.80
CA ASP A 519 9.52 -12.88 1.08
C ASP A 519 9.32 -11.58 1.89
N GLN A 520 10.35 -10.73 1.95
CA GLN A 520 10.35 -9.49 2.73
C GLN A 520 9.33 -8.44 2.27
N ILE A 521 8.87 -8.51 1.01
CA ILE A 521 7.79 -7.68 0.47
C ILE A 521 6.51 -8.51 0.26
N ASP A 522 6.35 -9.62 1.00
CA ASP A 522 5.22 -10.55 0.97
C ASP A 522 4.93 -11.17 -0.41
N THR A 523 5.92 -11.22 -1.31
CA THR A 523 5.80 -11.92 -2.61
C THR A 523 5.88 -13.43 -2.41
N PRO A 524 4.92 -14.23 -2.92
CA PRO A 524 5.03 -15.70 -2.95
C PRO A 524 6.29 -16.16 -3.70
N ARG A 525 7.16 -16.93 -3.05
CA ARG A 525 8.40 -17.47 -3.65
C ARG A 525 8.43 -18.99 -3.76
N VAL A 526 7.79 -19.70 -2.84
CA VAL A 526 7.68 -21.16 -2.86
C VAL A 526 6.29 -21.55 -2.36
N ILE A 527 5.71 -22.60 -2.95
CA ILE A 527 4.50 -23.25 -2.45
C ILE A 527 4.80 -24.74 -2.22
N THR A 528 4.40 -25.27 -1.06
CA THR A 528 4.53 -26.70 -0.73
C THR A 528 3.17 -27.39 -0.53
N ASP A 529 3.14 -28.70 -0.74
CA ASP A 529 2.01 -29.56 -0.36
C ASP A 529 1.99 -29.82 1.16
N THR A 530 1.04 -30.66 1.60
CA THR A 530 0.94 -31.06 3.01
C THR A 530 2.12 -31.91 3.50
N ASN A 531 2.84 -32.61 2.63
CA ASN A 531 4.07 -33.35 2.95
C ASN A 531 5.33 -32.45 3.02
N ASN A 532 5.16 -31.15 2.75
CA ASN A 532 6.18 -30.13 2.62
C ASN A 532 7.07 -30.24 1.35
N LEU A 533 6.63 -30.96 0.34
CA LEU A 533 7.26 -31.03 -0.99
C LEU A 533 6.86 -29.80 -1.82
N MET A 534 7.84 -29.17 -2.45
CA MET A 534 7.65 -28.00 -3.31
C MET A 534 6.85 -28.33 -4.58
N VAL A 535 5.70 -27.70 -4.76
CA VAL A 535 4.84 -27.86 -5.96
C VAL A 535 4.96 -26.71 -6.95
N TRP A 536 5.45 -25.54 -6.51
CA TRP A 536 5.66 -24.36 -7.35
C TRP A 536 6.76 -23.48 -6.76
N ARG A 537 7.58 -22.83 -7.60
CA ARG A 537 8.64 -21.93 -7.15
C ARG A 537 8.90 -20.74 -8.09
N TRP A 538 9.26 -19.62 -7.47
CA TRP A 538 9.61 -18.35 -8.09
C TRP A 538 10.68 -17.59 -7.27
N ASP A 539 11.54 -18.36 -6.59
CA ASP A 539 12.58 -17.89 -5.66
C ASP A 539 13.87 -17.43 -6.36
N GLN A 540 14.12 -17.94 -7.58
CA GLN A 540 15.27 -17.60 -8.44
C GLN A 540 14.90 -16.75 -9.66
N THR A 541 13.78 -16.03 -9.59
CA THR A 541 13.35 -15.07 -10.62
C THR A 541 14.25 -13.83 -10.65
N ASP A 542 14.25 -13.09 -11.75
CA ASP A 542 14.90 -11.78 -11.83
C ASP A 542 14.15 -10.71 -11.00
N PRO A 543 14.82 -9.61 -10.61
CA PRO A 543 14.25 -8.55 -9.78
C PRO A 543 12.93 -7.96 -10.27
N PHE A 544 12.71 -7.90 -11.58
CA PHE A 544 11.53 -7.28 -12.17
C PHE A 544 10.42 -8.30 -12.49
N GLY A 545 10.68 -9.59 -12.31
CA GLY A 545 9.73 -10.68 -12.43
C GLY A 545 9.39 -11.07 -13.87
N ALA A 546 10.34 -10.91 -14.81
CA ALA A 546 10.17 -11.31 -16.22
C ALA A 546 10.32 -12.83 -16.43
N THR A 547 11.06 -13.49 -15.54
CA THR A 547 11.25 -14.94 -15.51
C THR A 547 9.98 -15.61 -14.98
N LEU A 548 9.51 -16.66 -15.65
CA LEU A 548 8.32 -17.42 -15.21
C LEU A 548 8.66 -18.37 -14.04
N PRO A 549 7.67 -18.73 -13.20
CA PRO A 549 7.86 -19.77 -12.18
C PRO A 549 8.07 -21.15 -12.80
N ASP A 550 8.74 -22.01 -12.03
CA ASP A 550 8.71 -23.46 -12.25
C ASP A 550 7.49 -24.02 -11.51
N GLU A 551 6.54 -24.54 -12.30
CA GLU A 551 5.26 -25.06 -11.84
C GLU A 551 5.28 -26.58 -11.60
N ASN A 552 6.43 -27.27 -11.71
CA ASN A 552 6.55 -28.69 -11.39
C ASN A 552 7.93 -29.11 -10.81
N PRO A 553 8.50 -28.38 -9.82
CA PRO A 553 9.89 -28.54 -9.38
C PRO A 553 10.23 -29.89 -8.71
N THR A 554 9.23 -30.70 -8.35
CA THR A 554 9.40 -32.03 -7.73
C THR A 554 8.71 -33.16 -8.52
N SER A 555 8.29 -32.91 -9.76
CA SER A 555 7.59 -33.88 -10.62
C SER A 555 6.24 -34.41 -10.09
N LEU A 556 5.58 -33.69 -9.17
CA LEU A 556 4.27 -34.04 -8.61
C LEU A 556 3.08 -33.68 -9.53
N GLY A 557 3.31 -32.91 -10.59
CA GLY A 557 2.30 -32.40 -11.52
C GLY A 557 2.28 -30.87 -11.56
N ALA A 558 1.80 -30.31 -12.67
CA ALA A 558 1.80 -28.86 -12.88
C ALA A 558 0.86 -28.12 -11.90
N PHE A 559 1.42 -27.20 -11.12
CA PHE A 559 0.70 -26.37 -10.15
C PHE A 559 0.72 -24.90 -10.58
N THR A 560 -0.23 -24.47 -11.40
CA THR A 560 -0.31 -23.06 -11.80
C THR A 560 -0.73 -22.17 -10.63
N TYR A 561 -0.02 -21.06 -10.44
CA TYR A 561 -0.35 -20.05 -9.43
C TYR A 561 -0.04 -18.65 -9.97
N ASN A 562 -1.05 -17.77 -10.01
CA ASN A 562 -1.00 -16.53 -10.78
C ASN A 562 -0.51 -15.29 -10.01
N LEU A 563 -0.52 -15.29 -8.67
CA LEU A 563 -0.03 -14.12 -7.92
C LEU A 563 1.48 -13.92 -8.09
N ARG A 564 1.91 -12.66 -8.16
CA ARG A 564 3.31 -12.23 -8.34
C ARG A 564 3.69 -11.32 -7.17
N PHE A 565 4.28 -10.14 -7.42
CA PHE A 565 4.44 -9.12 -6.38
C PHE A 565 3.07 -8.74 -5.75
N PRO A 566 3.02 -8.08 -4.57
CA PRO A 566 1.76 -7.56 -4.01
C PRO A 566 0.91 -6.82 -5.05
N GLY A 567 -0.41 -7.08 -5.04
CA GLY A 567 -1.36 -6.56 -6.02
C GLY A 567 -1.39 -7.27 -7.38
N GLN A 568 -0.35 -8.04 -7.73
CA GLN A 568 -0.13 -8.50 -9.10
C GLN A 568 -0.64 -9.91 -9.42
N VAL A 569 -1.32 -10.06 -10.57
CA VAL A 569 -1.79 -11.32 -11.15
C VAL A 569 -1.20 -11.48 -12.55
N TYR A 570 -0.51 -12.60 -12.82
CA TYR A 570 0.07 -12.92 -14.13
C TYR A 570 -0.98 -13.29 -15.18
N ASP A 571 -0.88 -12.70 -16.37
CA ASP A 571 -1.76 -12.96 -17.51
C ASP A 571 -0.99 -13.61 -18.67
N ALA A 572 -1.05 -14.95 -18.76
CA ALA A 572 -0.28 -15.76 -19.70
C ALA A 572 -0.44 -15.36 -21.19
N GLU A 573 -1.58 -14.82 -21.58
CA GLU A 573 -1.84 -14.33 -22.93
C GLU A 573 -1.01 -13.08 -23.27
N THR A 574 -0.78 -12.17 -22.33
CA THR A 574 0.08 -11.00 -22.55
C THR A 574 1.53 -11.32 -22.26
N GLY A 575 1.80 -12.05 -21.18
CA GLY A 575 3.11 -12.13 -20.51
C GLY A 575 3.33 -10.98 -19.51
N LYS A 576 2.29 -10.19 -19.22
CA LYS A 576 2.28 -9.03 -18.32
C LYS A 576 1.46 -9.34 -17.07
N HIS A 577 1.55 -8.50 -16.04
CA HIS A 577 0.87 -8.68 -14.76
C HIS A 577 -0.22 -7.61 -14.57
N TYR A 578 -1.48 -7.99 -14.46
CA TYR A 578 -2.52 -7.10 -13.94
C TYR A 578 -2.15 -6.65 -12.52
N ASN A 579 -2.24 -5.35 -12.20
CA ASN A 579 -1.89 -4.79 -10.91
C ASN A 579 -2.90 -3.72 -10.44
N VAL A 580 -4.05 -4.20 -9.96
CA VAL A 580 -5.19 -3.41 -9.41
C VAL A 580 -5.67 -2.27 -10.34
N ASN A 581 -5.02 -1.11 -10.36
CA ASN A 581 -5.36 0.04 -11.22
C ASN A 581 -4.60 0.07 -12.57
N ARG A 582 -3.42 -0.54 -12.67
CA ARG A 582 -2.56 -0.57 -13.87
C ARG A 582 -2.24 -2.00 -14.30
N ASP A 583 -1.56 -2.15 -15.43
CA ASP A 583 -1.00 -3.42 -15.91
C ASP A 583 0.52 -3.25 -16.10
N TYR A 584 1.30 -4.17 -15.52
CA TYR A 584 2.76 -4.11 -15.36
C TYR A 584 3.46 -5.05 -16.35
N ASP A 585 4.38 -4.50 -17.11
CA ASP A 585 5.27 -5.22 -18.01
C ASP A 585 6.61 -5.48 -17.29
N SER A 586 6.79 -6.73 -16.85
CA SER A 586 7.99 -7.16 -16.13
C SER A 586 9.25 -7.19 -16.99
N ALA A 587 9.13 -7.43 -18.30
CA ALA A 587 10.25 -7.43 -19.22
C ALA A 587 10.84 -6.01 -19.39
N SER A 588 9.99 -4.99 -19.55
CA SER A 588 10.44 -3.59 -19.59
C SER A 588 10.63 -2.95 -18.20
N GLY A 589 10.07 -3.56 -17.14
CA GLY A 589 10.17 -3.10 -15.75
C GLY A 589 9.30 -1.89 -15.42
N ARG A 590 8.13 -1.77 -16.05
CA ARG A 590 7.27 -0.58 -15.99
C ARG A 590 5.80 -0.90 -16.23
N TYR A 591 4.92 0.04 -15.89
CA TYR A 591 3.52 0.00 -16.27
C TYR A 591 3.33 0.33 -17.76
N ILE A 592 2.23 -0.18 -18.33
CA ILE A 592 1.84 0.08 -19.73
C ILE A 592 0.88 1.28 -19.87
N GLN A 593 0.30 1.73 -18.75
CA GLN A 593 -0.41 3.01 -18.62
C GLN A 593 0.41 3.98 -17.77
N SER A 594 0.26 5.27 -18.05
CA SER A 594 0.63 6.32 -17.10
C SER A 594 -0.18 6.20 -15.81
N ASP A 595 0.41 6.60 -14.70
CA ASP A 595 -0.25 6.69 -13.39
C ASP A 595 -1.60 7.46 -13.44
N PRO A 596 -2.72 6.85 -13.02
CA PRO A 596 -4.02 7.52 -12.92
C PRO A 596 -4.06 8.76 -12.02
N ILE A 597 -3.20 8.81 -10.98
CA ILE A 597 -3.01 9.99 -10.12
C ILE A 597 -1.79 10.85 -10.54
N GLY A 598 -1.14 10.49 -11.65
CA GLY A 598 -0.03 11.24 -12.24
C GLY A 598 1.17 11.36 -11.31
N LEU A 599 1.72 12.57 -11.18
CA LEU A 599 2.88 12.84 -10.32
C LEU A 599 2.59 12.64 -8.81
N ASN A 600 1.32 12.52 -8.40
CA ASN A 600 0.95 12.20 -7.01
C ASN A 600 1.27 10.74 -6.64
N GLY A 601 1.47 9.84 -7.63
CA GLY A 601 2.02 8.50 -7.42
C GLY A 601 3.50 8.50 -7.02
N GLY A 602 4.13 9.69 -6.97
CA GLY A 602 5.45 9.91 -6.37
C GLY A 602 6.63 9.58 -7.27
N GLN A 603 6.41 9.32 -8.56
CA GLN A 603 7.46 9.02 -9.54
C GLN A 603 7.49 10.09 -10.63
N TRP A 604 8.69 10.51 -11.07
CA TRP A 604 8.85 11.48 -12.16
C TRP A 604 8.50 10.87 -13.53
N SER A 605 8.81 9.58 -13.71
CA SER A 605 8.17 8.76 -14.75
C SER A 605 6.88 8.16 -14.21
N THR A 606 5.73 8.58 -14.74
CA THR A 606 4.42 8.04 -14.36
C THR A 606 4.20 6.57 -14.78
N TYR A 607 5.18 5.97 -15.47
CA TYR A 607 5.20 4.56 -15.85
C TYR A 607 6.09 3.71 -14.92
N ALA A 608 6.85 4.30 -13.99
CA ALA A 608 7.82 3.57 -13.17
C ALA A 608 7.13 2.61 -12.17
N TYR A 609 7.62 1.37 -12.10
CA TYR A 609 7.26 0.44 -11.03
C TYR A 609 8.28 0.51 -9.89
N ALA A 610 7.80 0.54 -8.64
CA ALA A 610 8.61 0.39 -7.43
C ALA A 610 9.88 1.28 -7.34
N GLY A 611 9.88 2.46 -7.99
CA GLY A 611 11.05 3.34 -8.09
C GLY A 611 12.28 2.71 -8.77
N GLY A 612 12.13 1.63 -9.54
CA GLY A 612 13.25 0.86 -10.05
C GLY A 612 13.94 -0.03 -9.00
N ASN A 613 13.35 -0.20 -7.81
CA ASN A 613 13.82 -1.11 -6.75
C ASN A 613 12.71 -2.12 -6.34
N PRO A 614 12.29 -3.02 -7.25
CA PRO A 614 11.28 -4.05 -6.98
C PRO A 614 11.76 -5.15 -5.98
N VAL A 615 13.01 -5.09 -5.54
CA VAL A 615 13.58 -6.00 -4.53
C VAL A 615 13.17 -5.56 -3.12
N SER A 616 13.14 -4.24 -2.89
CA SER A 616 12.87 -3.63 -1.57
C SER A 616 11.47 -2.99 -1.48
N LEU A 617 10.86 -2.68 -2.62
CA LEU A 617 9.63 -1.90 -2.75
C LEU A 617 8.59 -2.62 -3.63
N SER A 618 7.31 -2.30 -3.45
CA SER A 618 6.20 -2.77 -4.28
C SER A 618 5.21 -1.64 -4.58
N ASP A 619 4.20 -1.87 -5.41
CA ASP A 619 3.03 -0.98 -5.53
C ASP A 619 1.78 -1.87 -5.56
N PRO A 620 1.23 -2.25 -4.39
CA PRO A 620 0.10 -3.19 -4.29
C PRO A 620 -1.20 -2.70 -4.92
N SER A 621 -1.25 -1.41 -5.29
CA SER A 621 -2.45 -0.72 -5.77
C SER A 621 -2.40 -0.36 -7.26
N GLY A 622 -1.21 -0.41 -7.87
CA GLY A 622 -0.97 0.21 -9.17
C GLY A 622 -1.15 1.73 -9.13
N LEU A 623 -0.84 2.41 -8.02
CA LEU A 623 -0.95 3.87 -7.82
C LEU A 623 0.17 4.47 -6.95
N THR A 624 0.68 3.76 -5.92
CA THR A 624 1.64 4.33 -4.95
C THR A 624 2.68 3.29 -4.54
N VAL A 625 3.94 3.70 -4.45
CA VAL A 625 5.02 2.77 -4.04
C VAL A 625 4.99 2.57 -2.52
N ALA A 626 4.74 1.33 -2.12
CA ALA A 626 4.78 0.87 -0.74
C ALA A 626 6.18 0.34 -0.37
N ILE A 627 6.49 0.45 0.92
CA ILE A 627 7.73 -0.03 1.55
C ILE A 627 7.36 -1.09 2.59
N SER A 628 8.09 -2.21 2.68
CA SER A 628 7.91 -3.20 3.75
C SER A 628 9.12 -3.26 4.68
N GLY A 629 8.84 -3.20 5.99
CA GLY A 629 9.84 -3.07 7.06
C GLY A 629 10.05 -1.62 7.49
N HIS A 630 10.66 -1.39 8.66
CA HIS A 630 11.02 -0.02 9.05
C HIS A 630 12.34 0.34 8.38
N VAL A 631 12.33 1.38 7.55
CA VAL A 631 13.54 1.92 6.94
C VAL A 631 14.25 2.82 7.94
N ALA A 632 15.23 2.26 8.64
CA ALA A 632 16.29 3.05 9.25
C ALA A 632 17.22 3.54 8.13
N GLY A 633 16.88 4.68 7.51
CA GLY A 633 17.76 5.32 6.53
C GLY A 633 17.08 6.21 5.50
N GLY A 634 17.17 7.52 5.71
CA GLY A 634 16.53 8.53 4.89
C GLY A 634 15.02 8.58 5.08
N PRO A 635 14.38 9.70 4.75
CA PRO A 635 13.13 9.62 4.02
C PRO A 635 13.47 9.13 2.59
N ILE A 636 13.56 7.81 2.40
CA ILE A 636 13.31 7.21 1.08
C ILE A 636 11.80 7.34 0.86
N GLY A 637 11.36 8.57 0.56
CA GLY A 637 10.01 9.04 0.80
C GLY A 637 9.49 9.85 -0.37
N ASN A 638 8.85 9.15 -1.31
CA ASN A 638 8.11 9.78 -2.40
C ASN A 638 6.78 10.35 -1.86
N TYR A 639 6.80 11.61 -1.44
CA TYR A 639 5.63 12.31 -0.89
C TYR A 639 5.48 13.69 -1.55
N TRP A 640 4.47 13.90 -2.42
CA TRP A 640 4.14 15.24 -2.94
C TRP A 640 2.67 15.62 -2.90
N THR A 641 2.45 16.93 -2.99
CA THR A 641 1.29 17.60 -2.39
C THR A 641 0.62 18.66 -3.27
N THR A 642 -0.69 18.85 -3.07
CA THR A 642 -1.53 19.91 -3.68
C THR A 642 -2.43 20.53 -2.60
N PRO A 643 -2.50 21.87 -2.44
CA PRO A 643 -2.97 22.52 -1.20
C PRO A 643 -4.46 22.50 -0.79
N SER A 644 -5.37 21.80 -1.46
CA SER A 644 -6.80 22.20 -1.50
C SER A 644 -7.73 21.89 -0.30
N SER A 645 -7.29 21.17 0.76
CA SER A 645 -8.16 20.75 1.87
C SER A 645 -7.61 21.05 3.26
N TYR A 646 -8.06 22.12 3.93
CA TYR A 646 -7.62 22.48 5.28
C TYR A 646 -8.33 21.63 6.37
N HIS A 647 -7.67 20.57 6.81
CA HIS A 647 -8.05 19.80 7.99
C HIS A 647 -7.17 20.19 9.18
N PHE A 648 -7.75 20.73 10.25
CA PHE A 648 -7.04 20.89 11.52
C PHE A 648 -7.26 19.67 12.40
N GLY A 649 -6.16 18.99 12.75
CA GLY A 649 -6.14 17.88 13.69
C GLY A 649 -4.83 17.86 14.47
N ILE A 650 -4.91 17.74 15.80
CA ILE A 650 -3.74 17.46 16.64
C ILE A 650 -3.48 15.95 16.58
N ALA A 651 -2.23 15.54 16.32
CA ALA A 651 -1.75 14.20 16.67
C ALA A 651 -0.95 14.30 17.98
N LEU A 652 -1.20 13.40 18.94
CA LEU A 652 -0.55 13.41 20.25
C LEU A 652 0.54 12.35 20.29
N ILE A 653 1.76 12.71 19.91
CA ILE A 653 2.93 11.83 19.97
C ILE A 653 3.50 11.92 21.41
N PRO A 654 3.46 10.83 22.20
CA PRO A 654 4.13 10.80 23.50
C PRO A 654 5.65 10.71 23.33
N ASP A 655 6.40 11.22 24.29
CA ASP A 655 7.86 11.07 24.36
C ASP A 655 8.25 9.59 24.66
N ASN A 656 7.33 8.80 25.21
CA ASN A 656 7.54 7.38 25.50
C ASN A 656 6.32 6.51 25.13
N PRO A 657 6.40 5.60 24.14
CA PRO A 657 5.24 4.81 23.65
C PRO A 657 4.62 3.83 24.66
N GLY A 658 5.24 3.58 25.82
CA GLY A 658 4.75 2.63 26.83
C GLY A 658 3.59 3.13 27.68
N ASP A 659 3.31 4.43 27.69
CA ASP A 659 2.47 5.09 28.70
C ASP A 659 0.95 5.10 28.39
N PHE A 660 0.48 4.18 27.53
CA PHE A 660 -0.93 4.03 27.14
C PHE A 660 -1.69 2.98 27.98
N PRO A 661 -2.67 3.39 28.81
CA PRO A 661 -3.56 2.46 29.50
C PRO A 661 -4.61 1.90 28.54
N ASN A 662 -4.50 0.60 28.24
CA ASN A 662 -5.40 -0.14 27.35
C ASN A 662 -6.89 0.05 27.75
N ARG A 663 -7.69 0.71 26.89
CA ARG A 663 -9.15 0.83 27.04
C ARG A 663 -9.85 0.66 25.70
N THR A 664 -10.92 -0.14 25.72
CA THR A 664 -11.68 -0.56 24.54
C THR A 664 -12.34 0.60 23.79
N GLY A 665 -12.35 0.52 22.46
CA GLY A 665 -12.93 1.51 21.55
C GLY A 665 -11.92 2.31 20.72
N TRP A 666 -10.62 2.07 20.87
CA TRP A 666 -9.55 2.69 20.09
C TRP A 666 -8.76 1.54 19.43
N ALA A 667 -8.88 1.37 18.11
CA ALA A 667 -8.36 0.20 17.40
C ALA A 667 -6.84 0.31 17.13
N GLN A 668 -6.09 -0.76 17.42
CA GLN A 668 -4.70 -0.92 16.98
C GLN A 668 -4.64 -1.47 15.55
N ASP A 669 -5.14 -0.70 14.58
CA ASP A 669 -5.16 -1.08 13.15
C ASP A 669 -3.77 -0.87 12.48
N GLY A 670 -2.76 -1.60 12.98
CA GLY A 670 -1.45 -1.84 12.35
C GLY A 670 -0.50 -0.64 12.19
N ASN A 671 -0.98 0.60 12.25
CA ASN A 671 -0.24 1.81 11.99
C ASN A 671 -0.14 2.71 13.23
N ASN A 672 1.07 3.17 13.57
CA ASN A 672 1.31 4.06 14.69
C ASN A 672 0.85 5.50 14.41
N ILE A 673 -0.46 5.77 14.48
CA ILE A 673 -1.03 7.12 14.51
C ILE A 673 -1.90 7.28 15.76
N VAL A 674 -1.40 8.04 16.73
CA VAL A 674 -2.13 8.36 17.96
C VAL A 674 -3.13 9.49 17.71
N ALA A 675 -4.36 9.08 17.38
CA ALA A 675 -5.63 9.82 17.42
C ALA A 675 -5.63 11.31 17.02
N THR A 676 -6.10 11.59 15.81
CA THR A 676 -6.26 12.93 15.26
C THR A 676 -7.49 13.67 15.83
N VAL A 677 -7.30 14.73 16.61
CA VAL A 677 -8.41 15.58 17.13
C VAL A 677 -8.95 16.52 16.05
N GLY A 678 -9.72 15.98 15.10
CA GLY A 678 -10.20 16.69 13.90
C GLY A 678 -11.49 17.51 14.09
N GLY A 679 -11.57 18.68 13.44
CA GLY A 679 -12.79 19.49 13.32
C GLY A 679 -13.18 19.75 11.86
N GLN A 680 -14.36 19.28 11.43
CA GLN A 680 -14.85 19.38 10.05
C GLN A 680 -15.57 20.72 9.75
N PRO A 681 -15.23 21.44 8.66
CA PRO A 681 -15.99 22.58 8.15
C PRO A 681 -17.07 22.20 7.11
N SER A 682 -17.41 20.91 6.99
CA SER A 682 -18.56 20.39 6.21
C SER A 682 -19.65 19.81 7.12
N GLY A 683 -20.92 20.02 6.74
CA GLY A 683 -22.06 19.86 7.65
C GLY A 683 -22.67 18.46 7.71
N SER A 684 -22.03 17.53 8.44
CA SER A 684 -22.70 16.32 8.97
C SER A 684 -21.99 15.59 10.15
N PHE A 685 -21.01 16.21 10.83
CA PHE A 685 -20.28 15.56 11.93
C PHE A 685 -20.40 16.27 13.29
N GLY A 686 -21.61 16.22 13.87
CA GLY A 686 -21.87 16.66 15.26
C GLY A 686 -21.43 15.66 16.34
N ASN A 687 -21.02 14.45 15.93
CA ASN A 687 -20.53 13.41 16.82
C ASN A 687 -19.00 13.39 16.83
N GLY A 688 -18.42 13.74 17.98
CA GLY A 688 -16.99 13.57 18.27
C GLY A 688 -16.62 12.10 18.51
N ASN A 689 -16.87 11.25 17.51
CA ASN A 689 -16.23 9.95 17.36
C ASN A 689 -14.88 10.17 16.65
N LEU A 690 -13.88 9.37 17.00
CA LEU A 690 -12.57 9.34 16.34
C LEU A 690 -12.51 8.03 15.54
N GLU A 691 -12.53 8.09 14.22
CA GLU A 691 -12.56 6.90 13.35
C GLU A 691 -11.58 7.03 12.17
N THR A 692 -10.99 5.91 11.79
CA THR A 692 -9.86 5.79 10.84
C THR A 692 -10.27 5.05 9.57
N ARG A 693 -10.96 5.73 8.63
CA ARG A 693 -11.25 5.17 7.30
C ARG A 693 -11.08 6.19 6.17
N TRP A 694 -10.55 5.69 5.05
CA TRP A 694 -10.45 6.40 3.79
C TRP A 694 -11.81 6.40 3.08
N ASN A 695 -12.32 7.58 2.71
CA ASN A 695 -13.49 7.73 1.85
C ASN A 695 -13.04 8.28 0.48
N TYR A 696 -13.61 7.70 -0.59
CA TYR A 696 -13.44 8.00 -2.02
C TYR A 696 -12.15 7.50 -2.72
N PRO A 697 -12.27 6.48 -3.61
CA PRO A 697 -11.26 6.22 -4.63
C PRO A 697 -11.39 7.27 -5.75
N GLY A 698 -10.62 8.35 -5.66
CA GLY A 698 -10.59 9.42 -6.67
C GLY A 698 -9.81 10.66 -6.24
N ASP A 699 -10.02 11.08 -4.99
CA ASP A 699 -9.33 12.25 -4.39
C ASP A 699 -8.10 11.83 -3.55
N ALA A 700 -7.58 10.64 -3.82
CA ALA A 700 -6.45 10.06 -3.10
C ALA A 700 -5.16 10.83 -3.39
N ILE A 701 -4.64 11.49 -2.34
CA ILE A 701 -3.45 12.36 -2.38
C ILE A 701 -3.77 13.61 -3.21
N ALA A 702 -3.79 14.81 -2.60
CA ALA A 702 -2.48 15.38 -2.30
C ALA A 702 -2.37 16.44 -1.19
N ASN A 703 -3.36 16.75 -0.35
CA ASN A 703 -2.98 17.47 0.89
C ASN A 703 -2.34 16.47 1.87
N GLY A 704 -1.14 16.69 2.41
CA GLY A 704 -0.51 17.97 2.73
C GLY A 704 -0.56 18.29 4.23
N LEU A 705 -0.89 17.27 5.04
CA LEU A 705 -1.00 17.32 6.51
C LEU A 705 0.29 17.82 7.17
N GLN A 706 0.30 19.11 7.53
CA GLN A 706 1.26 19.62 8.50
C GLN A 706 0.84 19.15 9.89
N ILE A 707 1.57 18.18 10.42
CA ILE A 707 1.47 17.75 11.83
C ILE A 707 2.35 18.69 12.65
N GLU A 708 1.76 19.46 13.55
CA GLU A 708 2.51 20.24 14.55
C GLU A 708 2.38 19.57 15.91
N ILE A 709 3.52 19.29 16.54
CA ILE A 709 3.60 18.56 17.80
C ILE A 709 3.31 19.53 18.95
N VAL A 710 2.31 19.21 19.76
CA VAL A 710 2.02 19.93 21.01
C VAL A 710 2.79 19.23 22.14
N PRO A 711 3.90 19.79 22.65
CA PRO A 711 4.72 19.12 23.67
C PRO A 711 3.98 19.04 25.00
N THR A 712 4.20 17.95 25.74
CA THR A 712 3.64 17.74 27.07
C THR A 712 4.11 18.81 28.07
N PRO A 713 3.24 19.36 28.92
CA PRO A 713 3.62 20.39 29.88
C PRO A 713 4.71 19.92 30.85
N LYS A 714 5.72 20.76 31.08
CA LYS A 714 6.85 20.44 31.97
C LYS A 714 6.36 20.05 33.37
N GLY A 715 6.61 18.80 33.77
CA GLY A 715 6.19 18.23 35.06
C GLY A 715 4.85 17.48 35.04
N MET A 716 4.29 17.24 33.85
CA MET A 716 3.12 16.39 33.59
C MET A 716 3.58 15.14 32.80
N THR A 717 2.88 14.02 32.93
CA THR A 717 3.12 12.86 32.03
C THR A 717 2.24 12.95 30.78
N ASP A 718 2.65 12.27 29.70
CA ASP A 718 1.87 12.20 28.46
C ASP A 718 0.46 11.65 28.73
N THR A 719 0.36 10.57 29.52
CA THR A 719 -0.93 10.00 29.95
C THR A 719 -1.80 11.03 30.66
N GLU A 720 -1.23 11.85 31.54
CA GLU A 720 -1.99 12.88 32.27
C GLU A 720 -2.44 14.01 31.33
N PHE A 721 -1.56 14.47 30.44
CA PHE A 721 -1.87 15.52 29.47
C PHE A 721 -2.96 15.08 28.48
N ILE A 722 -2.86 13.87 27.93
CA ILE A 722 -3.88 13.26 27.06
C ILE A 722 -5.23 13.16 27.78
N ASN A 723 -5.26 12.71 29.04
CA ASN A 723 -6.51 12.65 29.82
C ASN A 723 -7.11 14.05 30.07
N ARG A 724 -6.28 15.08 30.29
CA ARG A 724 -6.71 16.47 30.44
C ARG A 724 -7.25 17.04 29.11
N ILE A 725 -6.62 16.76 27.97
CA ILE A 725 -7.13 17.06 26.62
C ILE A 725 -8.53 16.44 26.42
N ILE A 726 -8.70 15.17 26.78
CA ILE A 726 -9.99 14.46 26.64
C ILE A 726 -11.07 15.06 27.57
N LYS A 727 -10.74 15.43 28.82
CA LYS A 727 -11.67 16.11 29.74
C LYS A 727 -12.06 17.50 29.18
N ALA A 728 -11.09 18.25 28.64
CA ALA A 728 -11.32 19.55 28.04
C ALA A 728 -12.21 19.47 26.78
N ALA A 729 -11.91 18.59 25.82
CA ALA A 729 -12.71 18.42 24.60
C ALA A 729 -14.17 18.06 24.89
N LYS A 730 -14.41 17.14 25.84
CA LYS A 730 -15.78 16.76 26.27
C LYS A 730 -16.51 17.92 26.95
N CYS A 731 -15.81 18.73 27.75
CA CYS A 731 -16.38 19.93 28.36
C CYS A 731 -16.76 20.99 27.31
N TYR A 732 -15.88 21.23 26.33
CA TYR A 732 -16.10 22.24 25.29
C TYR A 732 -17.24 21.85 24.34
N LYS A 733 -17.33 20.57 23.92
CA LYS A 733 -18.44 20.05 23.11
C LYS A 733 -19.81 20.37 23.71
N ASN A 734 -19.94 20.23 25.02
CA ASN A 734 -21.23 20.34 25.71
C ASN A 734 -21.62 21.79 26.07
N ASN A 735 -20.65 22.71 26.17
CA ASN A 735 -20.85 24.03 26.80
C ASN A 735 -20.65 25.24 25.87
N LYS A 736 -20.19 25.06 24.62
CA LYS A 736 -19.86 26.18 23.71
C LYS A 736 -20.48 25.99 22.31
N PRO A 737 -21.39 26.88 21.85
CA PRO A 737 -22.01 26.75 20.53
C PRO A 737 -21.05 27.14 19.39
N TYR A 738 -20.96 26.27 18.38
CA TYR A 738 -20.20 26.47 17.15
C TYR A 738 -20.97 27.32 16.12
N SER A 739 -20.25 27.99 15.22
CA SER A 739 -20.81 28.49 13.96
C SER A 739 -19.75 28.63 12.86
N ARG A 740 -20.17 28.45 11.61
CA ARG A 740 -19.42 28.94 10.45
C ARG A 740 -19.36 30.49 10.51
N PRO A 741 -18.20 31.12 10.21
CA PRO A 741 -18.13 32.56 9.93
C PRO A 741 -18.92 32.91 8.65
N ASP A 742 -19.28 34.18 8.49
CA ASP A 742 -19.91 34.66 7.26
C ASP A 742 -18.85 34.94 6.18
N ILE A 743 -18.94 34.22 5.06
CA ILE A 743 -17.99 34.28 3.95
C ILE A 743 -18.03 35.65 3.24
N GLY A 744 -19.14 36.40 3.35
CA GLY A 744 -19.30 37.70 2.71
C GLY A 744 -18.61 38.87 3.42
N ASN A 745 -18.18 38.72 4.68
CA ASN A 745 -17.60 39.81 5.46
C ASN A 745 -16.47 39.40 6.44
N GLY A 746 -16.21 38.10 6.64
CA GLY A 746 -15.12 37.60 7.47
C GLY A 746 -15.36 37.68 8.99
N TYR A 747 -16.53 38.15 9.42
CA TYR A 747 -16.89 38.26 10.83
C TYR A 747 -17.61 37.02 11.37
N MET A 748 -17.55 36.89 12.70
CA MET A 748 -18.19 35.84 13.49
C MET A 748 -19.40 36.41 14.24
N ALA A 749 -20.46 35.62 14.36
CA ALA A 749 -21.57 35.98 15.24
C ALA A 749 -21.08 36.09 16.70
N PRO A 750 -21.44 37.16 17.44
CA PRO A 750 -20.99 37.35 18.83
C PRO A 750 -21.25 36.14 19.73
N GLY A 751 -20.24 35.74 20.51
CA GLY A 751 -20.34 34.64 21.48
C GLY A 751 -20.19 33.22 20.92
N LYS A 752 -19.80 33.05 19.65
CA LYS A 752 -19.57 31.74 19.01
C LYS A 752 -18.10 31.52 18.62
N TYR A 753 -17.75 30.28 18.28
CA TYR A 753 -16.35 29.83 18.12
C TYR A 753 -16.13 28.96 16.86
N ASN A 754 -14.93 29.05 16.28
CA ASN A 754 -14.48 28.27 15.13
C ASN A 754 -13.54 27.11 15.55
N SER A 755 -13.13 26.28 14.59
CA SER A 755 -12.20 25.15 14.79
C SER A 755 -10.91 25.54 15.52
N ASN A 756 -10.24 26.59 15.04
CA ASN A 756 -8.91 26.98 15.52
C ASN A 756 -9.01 27.51 16.97
N SER A 757 -10.10 28.21 17.30
CA SER A 757 -10.43 28.66 18.66
C SER A 757 -10.73 27.47 19.58
N TYR A 758 -11.53 26.51 19.12
CA TYR A 758 -11.88 25.29 19.87
C TYR A 758 -10.64 24.45 20.21
N VAL A 759 -9.82 24.13 19.21
CA VAL A 759 -8.57 23.35 19.34
C VAL A 759 -7.61 24.04 20.32
N SER A 760 -7.40 25.35 20.16
CA SER A 760 -6.51 26.13 21.04
C SER A 760 -7.05 26.26 22.47
N GLY A 761 -8.37 26.31 22.64
CA GLY A 761 -9.03 26.30 23.95
C GLY A 761 -8.90 24.95 24.67
N VAL A 762 -9.04 23.84 23.94
CA VAL A 762 -8.84 22.48 24.47
C VAL A 762 -7.40 22.27 24.94
N ILE A 763 -6.40 22.69 24.16
CA ILE A 763 -4.98 22.60 24.56
C ILE A 763 -4.72 23.44 25.84
N ARG A 764 -5.16 24.71 25.88
CA ARG A 764 -4.99 25.58 27.06
C ARG A 764 -5.70 25.03 28.30
N ALA A 765 -6.93 24.52 28.14
CA ALA A 765 -7.69 23.91 29.23
C ALA A 765 -7.07 22.59 29.74
N ALA A 766 -6.21 21.93 28.96
CA ALA A 766 -5.40 20.80 29.41
C ALA A 766 -4.11 21.21 30.14
N GLY A 767 -3.73 22.49 30.08
CA GLY A 767 -2.47 23.02 30.62
C GLY A 767 -1.32 23.08 29.61
N GLY A 768 -1.60 22.82 28.32
CA GLY A 768 -0.62 22.91 27.24
C GLY A 768 -0.53 24.30 26.61
N THR A 769 0.62 24.56 25.97
CA THR A 769 0.79 25.73 25.10
C THR A 769 0.31 25.37 23.69
N PRO A 770 -0.77 26.00 23.17
CA PRO A 770 -1.17 25.79 21.78
C PRO A 770 -0.16 26.42 20.83
N PRO A 771 -0.06 25.93 19.59
CA PRO A 771 0.76 26.55 18.56
C PRO A 771 0.32 27.97 18.24
N ASN A 772 1.19 28.75 17.59
CA ASN A 772 0.97 30.17 17.37
C ASN A 772 -0.07 30.42 16.25
N ILE A 773 -1.34 30.42 16.65
CA ILE A 773 -2.53 30.77 15.85
C ILE A 773 -2.50 32.18 15.24
N ALA A 774 -1.60 33.06 15.65
CA ALA A 774 -1.38 34.38 15.02
C ALA A 774 -0.29 34.37 13.94
N SER A 775 0.34 33.22 13.65
CA SER A 775 1.24 33.08 12.51
C SER A 775 0.46 32.84 11.21
N PRO A 776 1.00 33.23 10.03
CA PRO A 776 0.32 33.04 8.74
C PRO A 776 -0.07 31.59 8.44
N LYS A 777 0.61 30.60 9.03
CA LYS A 777 0.32 29.16 8.89
C LYS A 777 -1.09 28.77 9.40
N PHE A 778 -1.72 29.59 10.25
CA PHE A 778 -3.03 29.32 10.87
C PHE A 778 -4.12 30.34 10.50
N MET A 779 -3.80 31.35 9.68
CA MET A 779 -4.74 32.35 9.19
C MET A 779 -5.25 31.96 7.80
N ALA A 780 -6.49 31.48 7.72
CA ALA A 780 -7.17 31.33 6.44
C ALA A 780 -7.50 32.71 5.86
N PRO A 781 -7.21 33.00 4.56
CA PRO A 781 -7.50 34.29 3.96
C PRO A 781 -8.97 34.70 4.10
N GLY A 782 -9.21 35.93 4.59
CA GLY A 782 -10.55 36.49 4.75
C GLY A 782 -11.26 36.19 6.09
N TYR A 783 -10.64 35.46 7.02
CA TYR A 783 -11.24 35.16 8.32
C TYR A 783 -10.63 36.01 9.46
N GLY A 784 -11.49 36.64 10.26
CA GLY A 784 -11.07 37.43 11.43
C GLY A 784 -10.38 36.62 12.54
N ASN A 785 -9.63 37.32 13.39
CA ASN A 785 -8.80 36.72 14.46
C ASN A 785 -9.56 35.70 15.33
N PRO A 786 -8.91 34.58 15.72
CA PRO A 786 -9.52 33.57 16.59
C PRO A 786 -9.82 34.15 17.98
N LEU A 787 -11.07 34.00 18.44
CA LEU A 787 -11.47 34.43 19.78
C LEU A 787 -10.90 33.47 20.84
N PRO A 788 -10.17 33.96 21.86
CA PRO A 788 -9.74 33.12 22.96
C PRO A 788 -10.96 32.57 23.73
N ILE A 789 -10.94 31.27 24.04
CA ILE A 789 -12.02 30.60 24.77
C ILE A 789 -11.64 30.50 26.25
N ASP A 790 -11.55 31.65 26.90
CA ASP A 790 -11.25 31.69 28.33
C ASP A 790 -12.53 31.43 29.17
N GLY A 791 -12.34 31.07 30.44
CA GLY A 791 -13.43 30.98 31.43
C GLY A 791 -14.17 29.64 31.56
N CYS A 792 -13.77 28.57 30.87
CA CYS A 792 -14.23 27.22 31.24
C CYS A 792 -13.51 26.74 32.51
N SER A 793 -14.09 26.99 33.69
CA SER A 793 -13.57 26.52 34.97
C SER A 793 -13.76 25.01 35.14
N CYS A 794 -12.86 24.22 34.55
CA CYS A 794 -12.77 22.76 34.72
C CYS A 794 -12.24 22.37 36.12
N SER A 795 -12.77 22.98 37.18
CA SER A 795 -12.30 22.84 38.56
C SER A 795 -12.80 21.54 39.20
N LYS A 796 -11.85 20.67 39.56
CA LYS A 796 -12.02 19.30 40.10
C LYS A 796 -12.37 18.28 39.02
#